data_AF-A0A2T6DY87-F1
#
_entry.id   AF-A0A2T6DY87-F1
#
_cell.length_a   1.000
_cell.length_b   1.000
_cell.length_c   1.000
_cell.angle_alpha   90.00
_cell.angle_beta   90.00
_cell.angle_gamma   90.00
#
_symmetry.space_group_name_H-M   'P 1'
#
loop_
_entity.id
_entity.type
_entity.pdbx_description
1 polymer ?
#
loop_
_entity_poly.entity_id
_entity_poly.type
_entity_poly.pdbx_seq_one_letter_code
_entity_poly.pdbx_strand_id
1 'polypeptide(L)'
;MSVRHSFPILLLLWLLEPIASLAGASYTWRNVAIEGGGFVTGIVSHPTTRDLVYARTDVGGVYRWDPSASGWIPLNDDLGPTDSQLTGVLSLALDPNDPNRLYLACGQYLPSWARTGAILRSVDRGATWSRTELNLKLGGNSDGRGTGERLQVDPRKGSILYLGTSQDGLWRSTDSGQTWAKVTSFPQSAVNFVAFDPRSGDAANGASTLFVATSTTTVSSLYRSTDGGATWAAVAGQPSGLMAYQYAYEQGGTLYLTFTDGLGPNGVNSGAVWKYAIDAGTWTNITPPAGQGGFGGISTDPQKPGTVIVSTLDRWAPGDEIYRSTDGGSTWKGTLTGHTPDYSSAPWAAASSPHWVSDVEIDPFDSGRAWFVTGYGIIGTDTLTAVDSGGAVSWIFRNRGLEETVPLGLVSPPTGNAPLVSVVGDVDGFRHVDLTVSPATGRHAPLIGTSRSIDFAENNPGVMVRTGATAAQYSTDGAVTWHAFAAAPSMPNGAGAGAVSADGARFVWVPDNSRAYVSTTNGASWSPATGSPSSSSASFIPVSDRANALKFYIYDSVAGRLYRSTDGGASFSAAAQVAGSWATELRAVPGLEGNLWLSIRDRGLYRSTDSGTSFTRLGNVQQSYCIGFGKPAAGQTHPAVFMVGKVGDVEGIFRSDDVGATWIRINDPQHQFGGINTLTGDPRTFGRVYLATGGRGIVYGDAEETAPTITTQPKTQAAAYGSTVRLTVSADSATSYQWYKDGVAIAGATAGTLTLSNVQDADAGSYTVVVTNAKGSTTSNAAVLTLVSVDTQKLVNLSSRSFVSTGENIQIAGFIIGGTQSKQVLIRAWGPALNSFSVPNYLGDPVLTVLDSGRNVLATNDDWSGSSPETIEAAVTRSGAWAWTRGSKDAALVMTLPPGAYTAQVAGKNGGEGVALVEVFESDENATTSKLINISTRAYVKSGSEILIGGFVIGGSTPKRVLIRANGPSLTAYGVANVLEDPTLTVFDAHSNPMTSNDDWGGTSELVSAFAATHAFSWTSTSKDAALILTLEPGAYTAQVKGKGSASGVALVEVYEYP
;
A
#
# COMPACT_ATOMS: atom_id res chain seq x y z
N MET A 1 -46.32 26.06 -37.10
CA MET A 1 -45.60 25.77 -38.37
C MET A 1 -44.21 25.32 -37.99
N SER A 2 -43.91 24.05 -38.29
CA SER A 2 -42.65 23.38 -37.96
C SER A 2 -41.55 23.86 -38.91
N VAL A 3 -40.40 24.30 -38.38
CA VAL A 3 -39.16 24.37 -39.16
C VAL A 3 -38.01 23.89 -38.27
N ARG A 4 -37.49 22.71 -38.62
CA ARG A 4 -36.25 22.10 -38.16
C ARG A 4 -35.07 22.94 -38.62
N HIS A 5 -34.09 23.21 -37.76
CA HIS A 5 -32.72 23.51 -38.17
C HIS A 5 -31.75 22.58 -37.43
N SER A 6 -31.01 21.84 -38.24
CA SER A 6 -29.95 20.91 -37.89
C SER A 6 -28.75 21.64 -37.30
N PHE A 7 -28.21 21.16 -36.18
CA PHE A 7 -26.88 21.54 -35.68
C PHE A 7 -25.91 20.36 -35.89
N PRO A 8 -24.66 20.61 -36.34
CA PRO A 8 -23.69 19.57 -36.63
C PRO A 8 -23.09 19.02 -35.33
N ILE A 9 -22.92 17.71 -35.29
CA ILE A 9 -22.19 16.98 -34.25
C ILE A 9 -20.71 17.33 -34.39
N LEU A 10 -20.23 18.28 -33.58
CA LEU A 10 -18.81 18.42 -33.28
C LEU A 10 -18.47 17.40 -32.19
N LEU A 11 -17.71 16.38 -32.57
CA LEU A 11 -17.14 15.39 -31.66
C LEU A 11 -16.05 16.10 -30.82
N LEU A 12 -16.42 16.69 -29.69
CA LEU A 12 -15.45 17.17 -28.69
C LEU A 12 -14.94 15.94 -27.93
N LEU A 13 -13.78 15.43 -28.34
CA LEU A 13 -12.94 14.57 -27.51
C LEU A 13 -12.49 15.39 -26.29
N TRP A 14 -13.31 15.39 -25.23
CA TRP A 14 -12.79 15.67 -23.90
C TRP A 14 -11.89 14.49 -23.53
N LEU A 15 -10.60 14.79 -23.36
CA LEU A 15 -9.72 14.00 -22.51
C LEU A 15 -10.41 13.91 -21.15
N LEU A 16 -11.07 12.78 -20.89
CA LEU A 16 -11.36 12.32 -19.55
C LEU A 16 -9.99 12.09 -18.90
N GLU A 17 -9.49 13.10 -18.18
CA GLU A 17 -8.51 12.85 -17.13
C GLU A 17 -9.11 11.77 -16.23
N PRO A 18 -8.33 10.75 -15.83
CA PRO A 18 -8.83 9.75 -14.91
C PRO A 18 -9.16 10.48 -13.61
N ILE A 19 -10.45 10.61 -13.30
CA ILE A 19 -10.90 10.96 -11.96
C ILE A 19 -10.31 9.87 -11.07
N ALA A 20 -9.32 10.24 -10.27
CA ALA A 20 -8.75 9.37 -9.25
C ALA A 20 -9.91 8.80 -8.43
N SER A 21 -10.01 7.48 -8.37
CA SER A 21 -10.96 6.79 -7.50
C SER A 21 -10.66 7.19 -6.05
N LEU A 22 -11.40 8.18 -5.53
CA LEU A 22 -11.40 8.60 -4.12
C LEU A 22 -12.23 7.66 -3.24
N ALA A 23 -12.48 6.42 -3.67
CA ALA A 23 -13.10 5.41 -2.82
C ALA A 23 -12.14 5.14 -1.65
N GLY A 24 -12.54 5.53 -0.44
CA GLY A 24 -11.74 5.31 0.77
C GLY A 24 -11.59 3.81 1.04
N ALA A 25 -10.37 3.38 1.35
CA ALA A 25 -10.14 2.03 1.86
C ALA A 25 -10.55 1.96 3.34
N SER A 26 -11.17 0.86 3.75
CA SER A 26 -11.48 0.63 5.17
C SER A 26 -10.19 0.38 5.95
N TYR A 27 -10.01 1.12 7.04
CA TYR A 27 -8.87 1.02 7.94
C TYR A 27 -9.36 0.96 9.38
N THR A 28 -8.67 0.19 10.23
CA THR A 28 -8.82 0.28 11.68
C THR A 28 -7.66 1.06 12.26
N TRP A 29 -7.97 2.10 13.02
CA TRP A 29 -7.00 2.97 13.68
C TRP A 29 -6.92 2.67 15.18
N ARG A 30 -5.70 2.60 15.71
CA ARG A 30 -5.40 2.32 17.12
C ARG A 30 -4.18 3.13 17.56
N ASN A 31 -4.03 3.36 18.85
CA ASN A 31 -2.76 3.80 19.39
C ASN A 31 -1.81 2.62 19.62
N VAL A 32 -0.51 2.84 19.39
CA VAL A 32 0.52 2.01 20.01
C VAL A 32 0.52 2.32 21.51
N ALA A 33 0.36 1.30 22.34
CA ALA A 33 0.24 1.48 23.78
C ALA A 33 1.55 1.96 24.40
N ILE A 34 1.55 3.18 24.92
CA ILE A 34 2.57 3.75 25.81
C ILE A 34 1.92 4.11 27.15
N GLU A 35 0.66 4.57 27.12
CA GLU A 35 -0.17 5.06 28.21
C GLU A 35 0.41 6.32 28.88
N GLY A 36 -0.21 7.47 28.61
CA GLY A 36 0.16 8.78 29.17
C GLY A 36 1.26 9.47 28.37
N GLY A 37 2.29 9.96 29.07
CA GLY A 37 3.50 10.54 28.48
C GLY A 37 3.45 12.03 28.16
N GLY A 38 2.35 12.71 28.49
CA GLY A 38 2.20 14.16 28.36
C GLY A 38 1.44 14.76 29.53
N PHE A 39 1.29 16.09 29.52
CA PHE A 39 0.70 16.82 30.64
C PHE A 39 -0.82 16.91 30.50
N VAL A 40 -1.51 16.10 31.30
CA VAL A 40 -2.94 16.27 31.54
C VAL A 40 -3.13 17.50 32.41
N THR A 41 -3.90 18.48 31.92
CA THR A 41 -3.96 19.83 32.53
C THR A 41 -5.23 20.09 33.33
N GLY A 42 -6.20 19.16 33.26
CA GLY A 42 -7.39 19.19 34.09
C GLY A 42 -8.22 17.92 33.94
N ILE A 43 -8.95 17.56 35.00
CA ILE A 43 -9.90 16.46 35.07
C ILE A 43 -11.18 16.97 35.73
N VAL A 44 -12.34 16.65 35.18
CA VAL A 44 -13.62 17.16 35.68
C VAL A 44 -14.64 16.04 35.69
N SER A 45 -15.26 15.81 36.85
CA SER A 45 -16.36 14.86 37.02
C SER A 45 -17.71 15.56 36.87
N HIS A 46 -18.66 14.92 36.18
CA HIS A 46 -20.01 15.46 36.08
C HIS A 46 -20.71 15.43 37.45
N PRO A 47 -21.24 16.55 37.96
CA PRO A 47 -21.73 16.61 39.34
C PRO A 47 -23.01 15.80 39.59
N THR A 48 -23.76 15.46 38.53
CA THR A 48 -25.07 14.78 38.64
C THR A 48 -25.13 13.44 37.90
N THR A 49 -24.04 12.99 37.26
CA THR A 49 -24.00 11.71 36.53
C THR A 49 -22.78 10.90 36.92
N ARG A 50 -23.02 9.76 37.56
CA ARG A 50 -21.97 8.82 38.00
C ARG A 50 -21.12 8.36 36.80
N ASP A 51 -19.82 8.21 37.04
CA ASP A 51 -18.83 7.68 36.08
C ASP A 51 -18.63 8.51 34.80
N LEU A 52 -19.19 9.73 34.74
CA LEU A 52 -18.97 10.65 33.63
C LEU A 52 -17.83 11.61 34.00
N VAL A 53 -16.62 11.27 33.56
CA VAL A 53 -15.38 12.03 33.86
C VAL A 53 -14.69 12.39 32.56
N TYR A 54 -14.16 13.61 32.48
CA TYR A 54 -13.41 14.11 31.33
C TYR A 54 -12.02 14.56 31.75
N ALA A 55 -11.04 14.41 30.86
CA ALA A 55 -9.70 14.93 31.05
C ALA A 55 -9.29 15.76 29.84
N ARG A 56 -8.75 16.97 30.07
CA ARG A 56 -8.18 17.83 29.01
C ARG A 56 -6.67 17.83 29.08
N THR A 57 -6.05 18.03 27.94
CA THR A 57 -4.60 18.03 27.83
C THR A 57 -4.08 19.21 27.02
N ASP A 58 -2.77 19.49 27.13
CA ASP A 58 -2.19 20.71 26.55
C ASP A 58 -1.88 20.61 25.06
N VAL A 59 -1.65 19.40 24.54
CA VAL A 59 -1.37 19.13 23.12
C VAL A 59 -2.21 18.00 22.51
N GLY A 60 -2.81 17.15 23.34
CA GLY A 60 -3.39 15.86 22.97
C GLY A 60 -4.91 15.78 23.01
N GLY A 61 -5.60 16.90 23.11
CA GLY A 61 -7.06 16.96 23.01
C GLY A 61 -7.78 16.72 24.32
N VAL A 62 -8.93 16.04 24.23
CA VAL A 62 -9.79 15.75 25.38
C VAL A 62 -10.22 14.28 25.36
N TYR A 63 -10.36 13.72 26.55
CA TYR A 63 -10.73 12.32 26.77
C TYR A 63 -11.96 12.21 27.68
N ARG A 64 -12.70 11.12 27.53
CA ARG A 64 -13.78 10.71 28.44
C ARG A 64 -13.47 9.34 29.04
N TRP A 65 -13.70 9.19 30.34
CA TRP A 65 -13.58 7.91 31.02
C TRP A 65 -14.64 6.91 30.55
N ASP A 66 -14.22 5.67 30.32
CA ASP A 66 -15.08 4.53 30.09
C ASP A 66 -14.87 3.51 31.22
N PRO A 67 -15.83 3.38 32.15
CA PRO A 67 -15.72 2.45 33.26
C PRO A 67 -15.71 0.99 32.78
N SER A 68 -16.30 0.66 31.62
CA SER A 68 -16.36 -0.72 31.11
C SER A 68 -15.00 -1.21 30.61
N ALA A 69 -14.21 -0.32 30.02
CA ALA A 69 -12.84 -0.60 29.58
C ALA A 69 -11.78 -0.30 30.67
N SER A 70 -12.18 0.39 31.75
CA SER A 70 -11.27 1.00 32.73
C SER A 70 -10.18 1.82 32.04
N GLY A 71 -10.60 2.69 31.12
CA GLY A 71 -9.71 3.46 30.27
C GLY A 71 -10.37 4.72 29.71
N TRP A 72 -9.63 5.45 28.88
CA TRP A 72 -10.00 6.73 28.31
C TRP A 72 -10.30 6.62 26.82
N ILE A 73 -11.30 7.38 26.37
CA ILE A 73 -11.69 7.50 24.96
C ILE A 73 -11.33 8.90 24.48
N PRO A 74 -10.48 9.07 23.44
CA PRO A 74 -10.24 10.37 22.81
C PRO A 74 -11.50 10.86 22.08
N LEU A 75 -11.78 12.16 22.13
CA LEU A 75 -13.06 12.72 21.64
C LEU A 75 -12.93 13.68 20.46
N ASN A 76 -11.72 14.15 20.13
CA ASN A 76 -11.51 15.17 19.09
C ASN A 76 -10.41 14.79 18.08
N ASP A 77 -10.31 13.49 17.78
CA ASP A 77 -9.43 12.96 16.74
C ASP A 77 -9.90 13.35 15.31
N ASP A 78 -11.07 14.00 15.17
CA ASP A 78 -11.58 14.60 13.93
C ASP A 78 -10.86 15.90 13.51
N LEU A 79 -10.06 16.49 14.40
CA LEU A 79 -9.25 17.66 14.09
C LEU A 79 -8.09 17.28 13.16
N GLY A 80 -7.98 17.94 12.00
CA GLY A 80 -6.90 17.69 11.02
C GLY A 80 -5.67 18.58 11.16
N PRO A 81 -4.68 18.40 10.27
CA PRO A 81 -3.42 19.17 10.29
C PRO A 81 -3.61 20.70 10.36
N THR A 82 -4.57 21.25 9.61
CA THR A 82 -4.88 22.70 9.65
C THR A 82 -5.46 23.16 10.99
N ASP A 83 -6.10 22.25 11.71
CA ASP A 83 -6.72 22.48 13.01
C ASP A 83 -5.87 21.94 14.17
N SER A 84 -4.64 21.50 13.91
CA SER A 84 -3.74 20.90 14.92
C SER A 84 -3.59 21.73 16.20
N GLN A 85 -3.54 23.06 16.10
CA GLN A 85 -3.46 23.94 17.28
C GLN A 85 -4.77 24.04 18.10
N LEU A 86 -5.85 23.37 17.71
CA LEU A 86 -7.06 23.22 18.52
C LEU A 86 -7.04 21.96 19.40
N THR A 87 -6.04 21.07 19.25
CA THR A 87 -5.87 19.95 20.18
C THR A 87 -5.40 20.42 21.56
N GLY A 88 -4.83 21.62 21.67
CA GLY A 88 -4.59 22.24 22.97
C GLY A 88 -5.89 22.73 23.60
N VAL A 89 -6.31 22.10 24.69
CA VAL A 89 -7.58 22.39 25.37
C VAL A 89 -7.28 23.20 26.64
N LEU A 90 -7.51 24.51 26.57
CA LEU A 90 -7.27 25.41 27.70
C LEU A 90 -8.23 25.18 28.86
N SER A 91 -9.48 24.81 28.55
CA SER A 91 -10.51 24.56 29.54
C SER A 91 -11.66 23.74 28.96
N LEU A 92 -12.36 23.00 29.81
CA LEU A 92 -13.61 22.33 29.48
C LEU A 92 -14.70 22.73 30.46
N ALA A 93 -15.96 22.64 30.04
CA ALA A 93 -17.12 22.88 30.91
C ALA A 93 -18.23 21.86 30.66
N LEU A 94 -18.87 21.45 31.75
CA LEU A 94 -20.01 20.54 31.76
C LEU A 94 -21.27 21.33 32.11
N ASP A 95 -22.41 20.97 31.54
CA ASP A 95 -23.70 21.53 31.96
C ASP A 95 -24.27 20.69 33.11
N PRO A 96 -24.31 21.20 34.35
CA PRO A 96 -24.78 20.41 35.50
C PRO A 96 -26.25 19.96 35.37
N ASN A 97 -27.03 20.60 34.48
CA ASN A 97 -28.43 20.30 34.22
C ASN A 97 -28.64 19.43 32.97
N ASP A 98 -27.62 19.20 32.14
CA ASP A 98 -27.69 18.37 30.94
C ASP A 98 -26.37 17.61 30.72
N PRO A 99 -26.27 16.34 31.19
CA PRO A 99 -25.04 15.57 31.14
C PRO A 99 -24.59 15.17 29.74
N ASN A 100 -25.35 15.50 28.69
CA ASN A 100 -24.91 15.27 27.32
C ASN A 100 -24.12 16.46 26.75
N ARG A 101 -24.16 17.62 27.41
CA ARG A 101 -23.47 18.82 26.96
C ARG A 101 -22.05 18.92 27.49
N LEU A 102 -21.13 19.15 26.56
CA LEU A 102 -19.72 19.38 26.81
C LEU A 102 -19.24 20.54 25.94
N TYR A 103 -18.48 21.44 26.55
CA TYR A 103 -17.90 22.60 25.87
C TYR A 103 -16.39 22.61 26.08
N LEU A 104 -15.62 22.91 25.04
CA LEU A 104 -14.17 23.05 25.10
C LEU A 104 -13.74 24.43 24.63
N ALA A 105 -12.77 25.02 25.31
CA ALA A 105 -12.04 26.21 24.86
C ALA A 105 -10.69 25.77 24.27
N CYS A 106 -10.62 25.70 22.94
CA CYS A 106 -9.51 25.11 22.18
C CYS A 106 -8.61 26.18 21.55
N GLY A 107 -7.30 25.99 21.67
CA GLY A 107 -6.26 26.84 21.10
C GLY A 107 -4.97 26.67 21.90
N GLN A 108 -3.86 26.42 21.22
CA GLN A 108 -2.63 25.95 21.86
C GLN A 108 -1.67 27.07 22.27
N TYR A 109 -1.61 28.17 21.52
CA TYR A 109 -0.53 29.17 21.66
C TYR A 109 -1.04 30.62 21.55
N LEU A 110 -0.34 31.52 22.24
CA LEU A 110 -0.62 32.96 22.31
C LEU A 110 0.18 33.87 21.35
N PRO A 111 1.42 33.55 20.92
CA PRO A 111 2.21 34.41 20.03
C PRO A 111 1.53 34.73 18.70
N SER A 112 2.00 35.79 18.01
CA SER A 112 1.38 36.33 16.77
C SER A 112 1.23 35.32 15.62
N TRP A 113 2.14 34.35 15.50
CA TRP A 113 2.10 33.29 14.47
C TRP A 113 1.02 32.22 14.71
N ALA A 114 0.52 32.10 15.94
CA ALA A 114 -0.49 31.10 16.28
C ALA A 114 -1.85 31.43 15.66
N ARG A 115 -2.67 30.41 15.43
CA ARG A 115 -4.07 30.60 15.03
C ARG A 115 -4.90 31.19 16.16
N THR A 116 -6.10 31.68 15.84
CA THR A 116 -7.11 31.99 16.86
C THR A 116 -7.73 30.71 17.45
N GLY A 117 -8.27 30.83 18.65
CA GLY A 117 -8.96 29.74 19.33
C GLY A 117 -10.40 29.54 18.84
N ALA A 118 -11.01 28.44 19.28
CA ALA A 118 -12.39 28.09 18.97
C ALA A 118 -13.07 27.46 20.18
N ILE A 119 -14.41 27.59 20.24
CA ILE A 119 -15.24 26.84 21.15
C ILE A 119 -15.81 25.63 20.42
N LEU A 120 -15.52 24.43 20.92
CA LEU A 120 -16.16 23.19 20.48
C LEU A 120 -17.30 22.87 21.45
N ARG A 121 -18.46 22.49 20.89
CA ARG A 121 -19.68 22.19 21.65
C ARG A 121 -20.25 20.85 21.21
N SER A 122 -20.51 19.98 22.17
CA SER A 122 -21.17 18.70 21.95
C SER A 122 -22.48 18.65 22.71
N VAL A 123 -23.43 17.90 22.16
CA VAL A 123 -24.72 17.53 22.78
C VAL A 123 -24.85 16.01 22.96
N ASP A 124 -23.75 15.28 22.78
CA ASP A 124 -23.65 13.82 22.80
C ASP A 124 -22.36 13.35 23.49
N ARG A 125 -21.92 14.10 24.52
CA ARG A 125 -20.77 13.75 25.39
C ARG A 125 -19.42 13.70 24.66
N GLY A 126 -19.27 14.46 23.59
CA GLY A 126 -18.07 14.59 22.78
C GLY A 126 -17.98 13.59 21.62
N ALA A 127 -19.07 12.93 21.24
CA ALA A 127 -19.06 12.06 20.06
C ALA A 127 -19.08 12.87 18.75
N THR A 128 -19.77 14.02 18.75
CA THR A 128 -19.76 14.99 17.65
C THR A 128 -19.67 16.43 18.16
N TRP A 129 -19.13 17.31 17.32
CA TRP A 129 -18.85 18.69 17.68
C TRP A 129 -19.46 19.70 16.71
N SER A 130 -20.05 20.76 17.26
CA SER A 130 -20.25 22.04 16.60
C SER A 130 -19.17 23.02 17.01
N ARG A 131 -18.81 23.95 16.14
CA ARG A 131 -17.68 24.87 16.35
C ARG A 131 -18.11 26.33 16.23
N THR A 132 -17.49 27.18 17.04
CA THR A 132 -17.49 28.65 16.89
C THR A 132 -16.06 29.16 16.96
N GLU A 133 -15.60 29.78 15.87
CA GLU A 133 -14.33 30.51 15.88
C GLU A 133 -14.39 31.71 16.82
N LEU A 134 -13.29 31.96 17.52
CA LEU A 134 -13.09 33.18 18.28
C LEU A 134 -12.13 34.10 17.53
N ASN A 135 -12.30 35.41 17.72
CA ASN A 135 -11.36 36.42 17.21
C ASN A 135 -10.25 36.74 18.23
N LEU A 136 -9.81 35.73 18.99
CA LEU A 136 -8.77 35.83 20.02
C LEU A 136 -8.01 34.51 20.12
N LYS A 137 -6.87 34.52 20.83
CA LYS A 137 -6.01 33.34 21.01
C LYS A 137 -6.21 32.72 22.38
N LEU A 138 -6.12 31.40 22.43
CA LEU A 138 -6.14 30.63 23.66
C LEU A 138 -4.80 29.91 23.82
N GLY A 139 -4.36 29.74 25.08
CA GLY A 139 -3.04 29.26 25.43
C GLY A 139 -3.06 27.90 26.12
N GLY A 140 -3.67 26.90 25.50
CA GLY A 140 -3.76 25.53 26.01
C GLY A 140 -2.41 24.87 26.28
N ASN A 141 -1.35 25.29 25.59
CA ASN A 141 0.05 24.92 25.86
C ASN A 141 0.92 26.15 26.22
N SER A 142 0.38 27.10 26.98
CA SER A 142 1.10 28.26 27.52
C SER A 142 1.18 28.19 29.06
N ASP A 143 1.94 29.08 29.69
CA ASP A 143 1.97 29.18 31.15
C ASP A 143 0.56 29.45 31.71
N GLY A 144 0.24 28.85 32.85
CA GLY A 144 -1.09 28.96 33.45
C GLY A 144 -2.14 27.98 32.92
N ARG A 145 -1.79 27.08 32.00
CA ARG A 145 -2.72 26.07 31.45
C ARG A 145 -3.30 25.08 32.48
N GLY A 146 -2.64 24.89 33.62
CA GLY A 146 -3.16 24.10 34.74
C GLY A 146 -4.13 24.86 35.66
N THR A 147 -4.23 26.19 35.55
CA THR A 147 -5.29 26.94 36.26
C THR A 147 -6.63 26.70 35.60
N GLY A 148 -7.71 26.74 36.37
CA GLY A 148 -9.04 26.51 35.81
C GLY A 148 -10.11 26.11 36.81
N GLU A 149 -11.29 25.74 36.33
CA GLU A 149 -11.68 25.79 34.91
C GLU A 149 -12.06 27.23 34.48
N ARG A 150 -11.54 27.66 33.31
CA ARG A 150 -11.75 29.01 32.75
C ARG A 150 -13.09 29.16 32.04
N LEU A 151 -13.57 28.08 31.45
CA LEU A 151 -14.88 27.98 30.82
C LEU A 151 -15.85 27.43 31.86
N GLN A 152 -16.99 28.08 32.06
CA GLN A 152 -18.02 27.62 32.99
C GLN A 152 -19.41 27.78 32.39
N VAL A 153 -20.27 26.79 32.64
CA VAL A 153 -21.71 26.86 32.36
C VAL A 153 -22.41 27.37 33.62
N ASP A 154 -23.33 28.31 33.46
CA ASP A 154 -24.14 28.81 34.57
C ASP A 154 -25.06 27.68 35.11
N PRO A 155 -24.92 27.30 36.40
CA PRO A 155 -25.67 26.19 36.97
C PRO A 155 -27.17 26.46 37.10
N ARG A 156 -27.62 27.71 37.01
CA ARG A 156 -29.04 28.09 37.00
C ARG A 156 -29.61 28.15 35.60
N LYS A 157 -28.78 28.36 34.57
CA LYS A 157 -29.23 28.52 33.18
C LYS A 157 -28.16 28.12 32.17
N GLY A 158 -28.20 26.88 31.70
CA GLY A 158 -27.19 26.30 30.78
C GLY A 158 -27.01 26.98 29.41
N SER A 159 -27.82 28.00 29.08
CA SER A 159 -27.57 28.86 27.92
C SER A 159 -26.50 29.93 28.17
N ILE A 160 -26.20 30.25 29.44
CA ILE A 160 -25.19 31.23 29.84
C ILE A 160 -23.87 30.52 30.11
N LEU A 161 -22.81 31.01 29.46
CA LEU A 161 -21.44 30.56 29.69
C LEU A 161 -20.52 31.75 29.86
N TYR A 162 -19.48 31.58 30.67
CA TYR A 162 -18.38 32.53 30.79
C TYR A 162 -17.05 31.86 30.45
N LEU A 163 -16.16 32.62 29.83
CA LEU A 163 -14.81 32.21 29.46
C LEU A 163 -13.80 33.24 29.96
N GLY A 164 -12.94 32.83 30.88
CA GLY A 164 -11.70 33.53 31.18
C GLY A 164 -10.64 33.29 30.10
N THR A 165 -9.96 34.34 29.64
CA THR A 165 -8.88 34.21 28.65
C THR A 165 -7.53 34.62 29.25
N SER A 166 -6.43 34.15 28.65
CA SER A 166 -5.08 34.44 29.13
C SER A 166 -4.64 35.89 28.88
N GLN A 167 -5.22 36.59 27.90
CA GLN A 167 -4.79 37.93 27.48
C GLN A 167 -5.93 38.91 27.12
N ASP A 168 -7.17 38.44 26.97
CA ASP A 168 -8.29 39.21 26.40
C ASP A 168 -9.45 39.44 27.38
N GLY A 169 -9.24 39.19 28.67
CA GLY A 169 -10.21 39.40 29.75
C GLY A 169 -11.28 38.32 29.82
N LEU A 170 -12.48 38.72 30.26
CA LEU A 170 -13.63 37.86 30.45
C LEU A 170 -14.60 37.96 29.28
N TRP A 171 -15.11 36.83 28.82
CA TRP A 171 -16.07 36.71 27.72
C TRP A 171 -17.32 35.96 28.17
N ARG A 172 -18.45 36.26 27.53
CA ARG A 172 -19.76 35.69 27.86
C ARG A 172 -20.51 35.25 26.61
N SER A 173 -21.19 34.13 26.73
CA SER A 173 -22.23 33.64 25.82
C SER A 173 -23.58 33.61 26.54
N THR A 174 -24.67 33.82 25.80
CA THR A 174 -26.05 33.64 26.31
C THR A 174 -26.88 32.66 25.47
N ASP A 175 -26.27 31.99 24.50
CA ASP A 175 -26.90 31.11 23.51
C ASP A 175 -26.23 29.73 23.42
N SER A 176 -25.76 29.23 24.58
CA SER A 176 -25.03 27.95 24.70
C SER A 176 -23.73 27.91 23.86
N GLY A 177 -22.99 29.01 23.83
CA GLY A 177 -21.65 29.10 23.27
C GLY A 177 -21.61 29.33 21.77
N GLN A 178 -22.74 29.70 21.14
CA GLN A 178 -22.83 30.00 19.70
C GLN A 178 -22.22 31.34 19.35
N THR A 179 -22.43 32.34 20.20
CA THR A 179 -21.82 33.67 20.05
C THR A 179 -21.19 34.11 21.37
N TRP A 180 -20.11 34.88 21.26
CA TRP A 180 -19.32 35.34 22.40
C TRP A 180 -19.09 36.84 22.33
N ALA A 181 -19.26 37.51 23.46
CA ALA A 181 -19.00 38.93 23.62
C ALA A 181 -18.10 39.19 24.82
N LYS A 182 -17.21 40.18 24.70
CA LYS A 182 -16.34 40.61 25.79
C LYS A 182 -17.16 41.29 26.89
N VAL A 183 -16.89 40.94 28.14
CA VAL A 183 -17.46 41.57 29.32
C VAL A 183 -16.64 42.81 29.65
N THR A 184 -16.98 43.94 29.03
CA THR A 184 -16.18 45.18 29.11
C THR A 184 -16.14 45.81 30.51
N SER A 185 -17.04 45.41 31.41
CA SER A 185 -17.02 45.85 32.81
C SER A 185 -15.98 45.11 33.67
N PHE A 186 -15.41 44.01 33.18
CA PHE A 186 -14.40 43.27 33.92
C PHE A 186 -13.03 43.96 33.83
N PRO A 187 -12.32 44.21 34.95
CA PRO A 187 -11.18 45.13 34.96
C PRO A 187 -9.83 44.54 34.55
N GLN A 188 -9.71 43.21 34.40
CA GLN A 188 -8.43 42.54 34.13
C GLN A 188 -8.41 41.83 32.77
N SER A 189 -7.22 41.71 32.18
CA SER A 189 -7.01 41.08 30.87
C SER A 189 -6.65 39.59 30.93
N ALA A 190 -6.21 39.07 32.08
CA ALA A 190 -5.79 37.68 32.23
C ALA A 190 -6.57 37.01 33.37
N VAL A 191 -7.20 35.87 33.07
CA VAL A 191 -8.10 35.14 33.96
C VAL A 191 -7.61 33.70 34.16
N ASN A 192 -7.59 33.25 35.41
CA ASN A 192 -7.23 31.89 35.84
C ASN A 192 -8.46 30.97 35.87
N PHE A 193 -9.58 31.40 36.47
CA PHE A 193 -10.82 30.62 36.50
C PHE A 193 -12.06 31.52 36.64
N VAL A 194 -13.22 30.94 36.35
CA VAL A 194 -14.55 31.50 36.67
C VAL A 194 -15.24 30.54 37.64
N ALA A 195 -15.98 31.05 38.62
CA ALA A 195 -16.72 30.24 39.59
C ALA A 195 -18.10 30.84 39.86
N PHE A 196 -19.16 30.05 39.71
CA PHE A 196 -20.52 30.47 40.08
C PHE A 196 -20.84 30.15 41.54
N ASP A 197 -21.65 30.98 42.19
CA ASP A 197 -22.38 30.55 43.39
C ASP A 197 -23.71 29.93 42.94
N PRO A 198 -23.85 28.59 42.96
CA PRO A 198 -25.04 27.90 42.47
C PRO A 198 -26.28 28.16 43.33
N ARG A 199 -26.15 28.78 44.52
CA ARG A 199 -27.29 29.16 45.37
C ARG A 199 -27.92 30.46 44.90
N SER A 200 -27.16 31.31 44.21
CA SER A 200 -27.59 32.63 43.79
C SER A 200 -28.47 32.61 42.53
N GLY A 201 -29.21 33.69 42.29
CA GLY A 201 -30.03 33.88 41.08
C GLY A 201 -31.22 32.93 40.93
N ASP A 202 -31.71 32.81 39.69
CA ASP A 202 -32.88 32.00 39.33
C ASP A 202 -32.76 31.41 37.91
N ALA A 203 -33.67 30.50 37.54
CA ALA A 203 -33.62 29.81 36.25
C ALA A 203 -33.89 30.71 35.03
N ALA A 204 -34.56 31.85 35.23
CA ALA A 204 -34.88 32.78 34.15
C ALA A 204 -33.68 33.69 33.83
N ASN A 205 -32.95 34.12 34.86
CA ASN A 205 -31.91 35.13 34.76
C ASN A 205 -30.48 34.57 34.87
N GLY A 206 -30.33 33.32 35.35
CA GLY A 206 -29.03 32.75 35.67
C GLY A 206 -28.59 33.08 37.10
N ALA A 207 -27.39 32.65 37.46
CA ALA A 207 -26.76 32.95 38.75
C ALA A 207 -26.44 34.44 38.87
N SER A 208 -26.79 35.05 40.01
CA SER A 208 -26.50 36.47 40.24
C SER A 208 -25.10 36.70 40.81
N THR A 209 -24.51 35.72 41.51
CA THR A 209 -23.18 35.82 42.09
C THR A 209 -22.19 34.92 41.37
N LEU A 210 -21.06 35.50 40.96
CA LEU A 210 -19.93 34.79 40.37
C LEU A 210 -18.61 35.44 40.80
N PHE A 211 -17.58 34.62 40.84
CA PHE A 211 -16.20 34.98 41.18
C PHE A 211 -15.31 34.73 39.97
N VAL A 212 -14.32 35.60 39.77
CA VAL A 212 -13.35 35.47 38.68
C VAL A 212 -11.96 35.73 39.24
N ALA A 213 -11.07 34.76 39.07
CA ALA A 213 -9.67 34.86 39.47
C ALA A 213 -8.79 35.34 38.32
N THR A 214 -7.81 36.17 38.62
CA THR A 214 -6.96 36.84 37.63
C THR A 214 -5.50 36.50 37.83
N SER A 215 -4.77 36.40 36.72
CA SER A 215 -3.39 35.94 36.60
C SER A 215 -2.37 36.99 37.08
N THR A 216 -2.47 37.45 38.33
CA THR A 216 -1.63 38.53 38.87
C THR A 216 -1.45 38.44 40.37
N THR A 217 -0.26 38.82 40.84
CA THR A 217 0.11 38.93 42.26
C THR A 217 0.19 40.38 42.75
N THR A 218 0.08 41.36 41.84
CA THR A 218 0.34 42.78 42.13
C THR A 218 -0.91 43.60 42.37
N VAL A 219 -2.06 43.13 41.88
CA VAL A 219 -3.40 43.69 42.14
C VAL A 219 -4.29 42.60 42.72
N SER A 220 -5.55 42.94 43.05
CA SER A 220 -6.53 41.95 43.51
C SER A 220 -6.62 40.78 42.54
N SER A 221 -6.44 39.57 43.05
CA SER A 221 -6.49 38.34 42.26
C SER A 221 -7.91 37.80 42.11
N LEU A 222 -8.82 38.06 43.05
CA LEU A 222 -10.20 37.57 43.03
C LEU A 222 -11.19 38.74 42.98
N TYR A 223 -12.07 38.71 41.99
CA TYR A 223 -13.20 39.64 41.82
C TYR A 223 -14.52 38.91 42.01
N ARG A 224 -15.53 39.62 42.47
CA ARG A 224 -16.91 39.15 42.64
C ARG A 224 -17.87 40.08 41.92
N SER A 225 -18.85 39.49 41.25
CA SER A 225 -20.08 40.15 40.83
C SER A 225 -21.24 39.62 41.67
N THR A 226 -22.25 40.47 41.92
CA THR A 226 -23.52 40.11 42.58
C THR A 226 -24.74 40.43 41.71
N ASP A 227 -24.52 40.79 40.45
CA ASP A 227 -25.53 41.21 39.47
C ASP A 227 -25.38 40.47 38.12
N GLY A 228 -24.89 39.23 38.16
CA GLY A 228 -24.77 38.37 36.97
C GLY A 228 -23.70 38.82 35.99
N GLY A 229 -22.67 39.53 36.48
CA GLY A 229 -21.47 39.93 35.73
C GLY A 229 -21.56 41.33 35.12
N ALA A 230 -22.57 42.12 35.48
CA ALA A 230 -22.70 43.50 35.01
C ALA A 230 -21.67 44.43 35.68
N THR A 231 -21.44 44.27 36.99
CA THR A 231 -20.42 45.00 37.76
C THR A 231 -19.52 44.06 38.55
N TRP A 232 -18.32 44.53 38.89
CA TRP A 232 -17.26 43.75 39.51
C TRP A 232 -16.58 44.53 40.63
N ALA A 233 -16.35 43.87 41.77
CA ALA A 233 -15.56 44.40 42.88
C ALA A 233 -14.52 43.37 43.32
N ALA A 234 -13.35 43.84 43.75
CA ALA A 234 -12.37 42.97 44.38
C ALA A 234 -12.95 42.35 45.67
N VAL A 235 -12.70 41.05 45.89
CA VAL A 235 -13.12 40.41 47.15
C VAL A 235 -12.27 40.95 48.29
N ALA A 236 -12.91 41.63 49.25
CA ALA A 236 -12.24 42.24 50.38
C ALA A 236 -11.53 41.17 51.24
N GLY A 237 -10.34 41.50 51.75
CA GLY A 237 -9.57 40.65 52.65
C GLY A 237 -8.90 39.43 52.02
N GLN A 238 -8.92 39.30 50.68
CA GLN A 238 -8.23 38.22 49.97
C GLN A 238 -6.70 38.25 50.22
N PRO A 239 -6.00 37.12 50.07
CA PRO A 239 -4.54 37.05 50.19
C PRO A 239 -3.81 38.02 49.25
N SER A 240 -2.75 38.67 49.75
CA SER A 240 -1.90 39.59 48.97
C SER A 240 -0.63 38.92 48.48
N GLY A 241 -0.12 39.31 47.31
CA GLY A 241 1.16 38.81 46.77
C GLY A 241 1.09 37.40 46.17
N LEU A 242 -0.10 36.80 46.13
CA LEU A 242 -0.40 35.52 45.50
C LEU A 242 -1.59 35.68 44.56
N MET A 243 -1.71 34.79 43.58
CA MET A 243 -2.85 34.70 42.69
C MET A 243 -3.68 33.45 43.00
N ALA A 244 -5.00 33.55 42.98
CA ALA A 244 -5.89 32.40 43.07
C ALA A 244 -5.71 31.50 41.84
N TYR A 245 -5.45 30.21 42.06
CA TYR A 245 -5.01 29.25 41.05
C TYR A 245 -6.16 28.32 40.62
N GLN A 246 -6.82 27.68 41.59
CA GLN A 246 -8.03 26.89 41.42
C GLN A 246 -9.03 27.13 42.57
N TYR A 247 -10.25 26.62 42.40
CA TYR A 247 -11.30 26.67 43.42
C TYR A 247 -12.08 25.35 43.51
N ALA A 248 -12.62 25.08 44.69
CA ALA A 248 -13.66 24.08 44.90
C ALA A 248 -14.81 24.71 45.70
N TYR A 249 -16.04 24.41 45.30
CA TYR A 249 -17.24 24.93 45.96
C TYR A 249 -17.87 23.85 46.85
N GLU A 250 -18.03 24.17 48.13
CA GLU A 250 -18.75 23.32 49.08
C GLU A 250 -20.19 23.78 49.27
N GLN A 251 -21.11 22.82 49.32
CA GLN A 251 -22.51 23.07 49.60
C GLN A 251 -22.66 23.82 50.93
N GLY A 252 -23.33 24.98 50.89
CA GLY A 252 -23.48 25.85 52.06
C GLY A 252 -22.83 27.22 51.91
N GLY A 253 -22.02 27.44 50.85
CA GLY A 253 -21.49 28.77 50.52
C GLY A 253 -20.05 29.01 50.93
N THR A 254 -19.24 27.95 50.95
CA THR A 254 -17.80 28.06 51.19
C THR A 254 -17.05 27.82 49.89
N LEU A 255 -16.17 28.76 49.52
CA LEU A 255 -15.19 28.58 48.46
C LEU A 255 -13.84 28.20 49.07
N TYR A 256 -13.34 27.03 48.70
CA TYR A 256 -11.96 26.64 48.97
C TYR A 256 -11.10 27.03 47.77
N LEU A 257 -9.94 27.61 48.03
CA LEU A 257 -9.10 28.26 47.02
C LEU A 257 -7.63 27.93 47.26
N THR A 258 -6.94 27.57 46.19
CA THR A 258 -5.47 27.50 46.16
C THR A 258 -4.90 28.79 45.60
N PHE A 259 -3.71 29.15 46.07
CA PHE A 259 -3.00 30.35 45.67
C PHE A 259 -1.53 30.03 45.35
N THR A 260 -0.97 30.73 44.36
CA THR A 260 0.43 30.60 43.91
C THR A 260 1.07 31.97 43.67
N ASP A 261 2.41 32.03 43.67
CA ASP A 261 3.17 33.23 43.28
C ASP A 261 3.56 33.27 41.79
N GLY A 262 3.34 32.16 41.07
CA GLY A 262 3.55 32.02 39.63
C GLY A 262 2.39 31.31 38.93
N LEU A 263 2.38 31.32 37.60
CA LEU A 263 1.30 30.73 36.80
C LEU A 263 1.38 29.20 36.68
N GLY A 264 2.55 28.60 36.93
CA GLY A 264 2.76 27.19 36.65
C GLY A 264 2.73 26.84 35.15
N PRO A 265 2.96 25.57 34.80
CA PRO A 265 3.20 24.46 35.72
C PRO A 265 4.60 24.50 36.38
N ASN A 266 5.50 25.35 35.86
CA ASN A 266 6.80 25.66 36.45
C ASN A 266 6.85 27.10 37.02
N GLY A 267 7.87 27.38 37.83
CA GLY A 267 8.18 28.73 38.32
C GLY A 267 7.36 29.17 39.53
N VAL A 268 6.72 28.23 40.23
CA VAL A 268 5.98 28.48 41.47
C VAL A 268 6.85 28.16 42.68
N ASN A 269 7.07 29.14 43.55
CA ASN A 269 7.94 29.01 44.72
C ASN A 269 7.18 29.08 46.05
N SER A 270 5.97 29.64 46.02
CA SER A 270 5.16 29.86 47.22
C SER A 270 3.68 29.80 46.90
N GLY A 271 2.88 29.45 47.90
CA GLY A 271 1.44 29.39 47.79
C GLY A 271 0.74 29.27 49.12
N ALA A 272 -0.59 29.28 49.08
CA ALA A 272 -1.43 29.13 50.25
C ALA A 272 -2.75 28.44 49.90
N VAL A 273 -3.42 27.88 50.91
CA VAL A 273 -4.79 27.38 50.78
C VAL A 273 -5.66 28.18 51.74
N TRP A 274 -6.77 28.70 51.21
CA TRP A 274 -7.72 29.50 51.97
C TRP A 274 -9.14 29.00 51.74
N LYS A 275 -10.01 29.20 52.72
CA LYS A 275 -11.46 29.14 52.51
C LYS A 275 -12.11 30.49 52.74
N TYR A 276 -13.13 30.79 51.95
CA TYR A 276 -13.91 32.01 51.99
C TYR A 276 -15.39 31.66 52.20
N ALA A 277 -15.96 32.10 53.33
CA ALA A 277 -17.38 31.98 53.60
C ALA A 277 -18.12 33.13 52.91
N ILE A 278 -18.84 32.84 51.82
CA ILE A 278 -19.42 33.85 50.90
C ILE A 278 -20.36 34.82 51.62
N ASP A 279 -21.23 34.29 52.48
CA ASP A 279 -22.29 35.07 53.13
C ASP A 279 -21.73 35.90 54.30
N ALA A 280 -20.72 35.37 54.99
CA ALA A 280 -20.06 36.06 56.10
C ALA A 280 -18.97 37.04 55.63
N GLY A 281 -18.44 36.86 54.42
CA GLY A 281 -17.31 37.65 53.90
C GLY A 281 -15.98 37.37 54.61
N THR A 282 -15.84 36.20 55.24
CA THR A 282 -14.70 35.86 56.10
C THR A 282 -13.73 34.90 55.42
N TRP A 283 -12.44 35.24 55.48
CA TRP A 283 -11.33 34.40 55.03
C TRP A 283 -10.73 33.60 56.19
N THR A 284 -10.36 32.34 55.94
CA THR A 284 -9.62 31.51 56.89
C THR A 284 -8.46 30.83 56.18
N ASN A 285 -7.23 31.03 56.69
CA ASN A 285 -6.05 30.34 56.20
C ASN A 285 -6.08 28.89 56.69
N ILE A 286 -6.03 27.95 55.76
CA ILE A 286 -6.08 26.51 56.00
C ILE A 286 -4.89 25.81 55.32
N THR A 287 -3.79 26.54 55.11
CA THR A 287 -2.63 26.02 54.37
C THR A 287 -2.06 24.77 55.06
N PRO A 288 -1.83 23.67 54.33
CA PRO A 288 -1.07 22.50 54.82
C PRO A 288 0.34 22.88 55.33
N PRO A 289 1.11 21.94 55.91
CA PRO A 289 2.44 22.23 56.49
C PRO A 289 3.37 23.05 55.57
N ALA A 290 4.25 23.88 56.13
CA ALA A 290 5.09 24.83 55.39
C ALA A 290 6.23 24.18 54.56
N GLY A 291 6.78 24.93 53.59
CA GLY A 291 8.00 24.57 52.83
C GLY A 291 7.75 23.73 51.57
N GLN A 292 6.64 23.98 50.86
CA GLN A 292 6.08 23.02 49.89
C GLN A 292 5.90 23.54 48.45
N GLY A 293 6.51 24.68 48.11
CA GLY A 293 6.21 25.35 46.83
C GLY A 293 4.82 26.01 46.87
N GLY A 294 4.10 25.97 45.75
CA GLY A 294 2.72 26.44 45.67
C GLY A 294 1.67 25.35 45.91
N PHE A 295 0.40 25.71 45.76
CA PHE A 295 -0.71 24.77 45.77
C PHE A 295 -1.47 24.85 44.45
N GLY A 296 -1.68 23.69 43.82
CA GLY A 296 -2.31 23.56 42.51
C GLY A 296 -3.79 23.21 42.63
N GLY A 297 -4.08 21.93 42.48
CA GLY A 297 -5.42 21.36 42.47
C GLY A 297 -6.13 21.43 43.81
N ILE A 298 -7.47 21.55 43.77
CA ILE A 298 -8.32 21.47 44.96
C ILE A 298 -9.69 20.87 44.63
N SER A 299 -10.17 19.96 45.48
CA SER A 299 -11.50 19.35 45.33
C SER A 299 -12.14 19.05 46.68
N THR A 300 -13.47 19.19 46.76
CA THR A 300 -14.28 18.95 47.96
C THR A 300 -15.14 17.72 47.78
N ASP A 301 -15.39 16.96 48.86
CA ASP A 301 -16.27 15.79 48.84
C ASP A 301 -17.75 16.22 48.99
N PRO A 302 -18.59 16.08 47.94
CA PRO A 302 -20.00 16.48 48.02
C PRO A 302 -20.83 15.59 48.96
N GLN A 303 -20.35 14.38 49.27
CA GLN A 303 -21.02 13.45 50.18
C GLN A 303 -20.68 13.77 51.65
N LYS A 304 -19.58 14.47 51.91
CA LYS A 304 -19.06 14.74 53.26
C LYS A 304 -18.51 16.18 53.38
N PRO A 305 -19.37 17.19 53.60
CA PRO A 305 -18.93 18.57 53.85
C PRO A 305 -17.89 18.64 54.97
N GLY A 306 -16.89 19.50 54.78
CA GLY A 306 -15.68 19.58 55.58
C GLY A 306 -14.53 18.71 55.07
N THR A 307 -14.77 17.87 54.05
CA THR A 307 -13.71 17.06 53.43
C THR A 307 -13.19 17.72 52.17
N VAL A 308 -11.88 17.95 52.12
CA VAL A 308 -11.18 18.61 51.00
C VAL A 308 -9.83 17.95 50.75
N ILE A 309 -9.45 17.86 49.48
CA ILE A 309 -8.08 17.51 49.06
C ILE A 309 -7.42 18.68 48.34
N VAL A 310 -6.11 18.81 48.48
CA VAL A 310 -5.28 19.79 47.76
C VAL A 310 -3.97 19.16 47.33
N SER A 311 -3.45 19.57 46.18
CA SER A 311 -2.09 19.22 45.76
C SER A 311 -1.11 20.36 46.00
N THR A 312 0.15 20.01 46.25
CA THR A 312 1.25 20.95 46.01
C THR A 312 1.49 21.12 44.51
N LEU A 313 2.18 22.20 44.14
CA LEU A 313 2.64 22.46 42.78
C LEU A 313 4.09 22.94 42.82
N ASP A 314 4.91 22.42 41.89
CA ASP A 314 6.36 22.68 41.79
C ASP A 314 7.17 22.22 43.02
N ARG A 315 6.69 21.22 43.76
CA ARG A 315 7.45 20.63 44.86
C ARG A 315 8.42 19.56 44.34
N TRP A 316 9.51 19.98 43.72
CA TRP A 316 10.47 19.07 43.05
C TRP A 316 11.17 18.05 43.96
N ALA A 317 11.34 18.35 45.25
CA ALA A 317 11.90 17.43 46.23
C ALA A 317 11.08 17.46 47.53
N PRO A 318 10.61 16.32 48.06
CA PRO A 318 10.76 14.95 47.54
C PRO A 318 9.86 14.61 46.33
N GLY A 319 8.97 15.51 45.91
CA GLY A 319 7.93 15.30 44.90
C GLY A 319 6.63 16.00 45.32
N ASP A 320 5.67 16.15 44.40
CA ASP A 320 4.37 16.72 44.76
C ASP A 320 3.59 15.78 45.71
N GLU A 321 2.77 16.36 46.58
CA GLU A 321 1.97 15.66 47.60
C GLU A 321 0.49 16.01 47.44
N ILE A 322 -0.39 15.07 47.82
CA ILE A 322 -1.83 15.29 47.94
C ILE A 322 -2.20 15.26 49.42
N TYR A 323 -2.63 16.40 49.94
CA TYR A 323 -3.13 16.55 51.31
C TYR A 323 -4.63 16.36 51.36
N ARG A 324 -5.11 15.61 52.35
CA ARG A 324 -6.53 15.43 52.67
C ARG A 324 -6.84 15.97 54.06
N SER A 325 -7.96 16.69 54.16
CA SER A 325 -8.58 17.14 55.41
C SER A 325 -10.02 16.62 55.48
N THR A 326 -10.51 16.34 56.68
CA THR A 326 -11.91 15.97 56.97
C THR A 326 -12.56 16.93 57.98
N ASP A 327 -11.92 18.07 58.27
CA ASP A 327 -12.33 19.05 59.29
C ASP A 327 -12.29 20.50 58.75
N GLY A 328 -12.53 20.65 57.46
CA GLY A 328 -12.58 21.93 56.75
C GLY A 328 -11.23 22.63 56.66
N GLY A 329 -10.14 21.86 56.58
CA GLY A 329 -8.76 22.34 56.44
C GLY A 329 -8.07 22.71 57.76
N SER A 330 -8.62 22.30 58.91
CA SER A 330 -8.01 22.57 60.21
C SER A 330 -6.81 21.64 60.48
N THR A 331 -6.89 20.39 60.00
CA THR A 331 -5.79 19.42 60.00
C THR A 331 -5.67 18.73 58.64
N TRP A 332 -4.46 18.27 58.31
CA TRP A 332 -4.13 17.68 57.01
C TRP A 332 -3.31 16.40 57.15
N LYS A 333 -3.56 15.43 56.27
CA LYS A 333 -2.80 14.19 56.12
C LYS A 333 -2.30 14.04 54.69
N GLY A 334 -1.02 13.75 54.49
CA GLY A 334 -0.48 13.40 53.17
C GLY A 334 -0.90 12.01 52.74
N THR A 335 -1.00 11.77 51.44
CA THR A 335 -1.47 10.47 50.88
C THR A 335 -0.44 9.78 50.00
N LEU A 336 0.63 10.47 49.59
CA LEU A 336 1.73 9.94 48.78
C LEU A 336 3.00 9.68 49.61
N THR A 337 3.20 10.38 50.73
CA THR A 337 4.38 10.19 51.60
C THR A 337 4.55 8.71 51.99
N GLY A 338 5.68 8.11 51.60
CA GLY A 338 6.01 6.71 51.90
C GLY A 338 5.36 5.67 50.98
N HIS A 339 4.67 6.11 49.92
CA HIS A 339 3.96 5.26 48.97
C HIS A 339 4.38 5.57 47.53
N THR A 340 4.48 4.53 46.70
CA THR A 340 4.75 4.66 45.27
C THR A 340 3.51 4.19 44.52
N PRO A 341 2.99 4.98 43.57
CA PRO A 341 1.89 4.54 42.72
C PRO A 341 2.21 3.23 41.98
N ASP A 342 1.19 2.43 41.70
CA ASP A 342 1.32 1.25 40.85
C ASP A 342 1.42 1.67 39.38
N TYR A 343 2.58 1.37 38.77
CA TYR A 343 2.90 1.63 37.36
C TYR A 343 2.95 0.35 36.52
N SER A 344 2.36 -0.75 36.98
CA SER A 344 2.43 -2.05 36.30
C SER A 344 1.87 -2.03 34.87
N SER A 345 0.88 -1.18 34.57
CA SER A 345 0.36 -1.02 33.20
C SER A 345 1.33 -0.30 32.26
N ALA A 346 2.19 0.57 32.80
CA ALA A 346 3.15 1.37 32.04
C ALA A 346 4.47 1.53 32.81
N PRO A 347 5.34 0.49 32.81
CA PRO A 347 6.53 0.46 33.68
C PRO A 347 7.52 1.62 33.48
N TRP A 348 7.49 2.28 32.31
CA TRP A 348 8.35 3.42 32.02
C TRP A 348 8.06 4.62 32.94
N ALA A 349 6.81 4.80 33.39
CA ALA A 349 6.38 5.94 34.19
C ALA A 349 6.94 5.92 35.62
N ALA A 350 7.35 4.75 36.12
CA ALA A 350 7.97 4.59 37.43
C ALA A 350 9.32 5.34 37.58
N ALA A 351 9.91 5.77 36.46
CA ALA A 351 11.13 6.57 36.46
C ALA A 351 10.89 8.07 36.75
N SER A 352 9.63 8.49 36.92
CA SER A 352 9.21 9.85 37.24
C SER A 352 8.50 9.89 38.59
N SER A 353 8.83 10.88 39.42
CA SER A 353 8.00 11.23 40.59
C SER A 353 6.80 12.07 40.13
N PRO A 354 5.63 11.97 40.80
CA PRO A 354 4.52 12.89 40.58
C PRO A 354 4.98 14.35 40.64
N HIS A 355 4.65 15.11 39.60
CA HIS A 355 4.98 16.52 39.45
C HIS A 355 3.94 17.22 38.57
N TRP A 356 3.91 18.55 38.61
CA TRP A 356 2.92 19.38 37.91
C TRP A 356 1.49 18.98 38.26
N VAL A 357 1.25 18.68 39.54
CA VAL A 357 -0.08 18.29 40.02
C VAL A 357 -0.97 19.51 40.11
N SER A 358 -1.40 19.98 38.95
CA SER A 358 -2.17 21.21 38.80
C SER A 358 -3.66 21.04 39.10
N ASP A 359 -4.14 19.79 39.15
CA ASP A 359 -5.55 19.47 39.34
C ASP A 359 -5.73 18.15 40.09
N VAL A 360 -6.75 18.09 40.94
CA VAL A 360 -7.14 16.92 41.74
C VAL A 360 -8.66 16.87 41.81
N GLU A 361 -9.26 15.68 41.77
CA GLU A 361 -10.71 15.54 41.88
C GLU A 361 -11.13 14.36 42.72
N ILE A 362 -12.05 14.60 43.67
CA ILE A 362 -12.82 13.56 44.34
C ILE A 362 -14.03 13.24 43.48
N ASP A 363 -14.36 11.97 43.31
CA ASP A 363 -15.60 11.59 42.65
C ASP A 363 -16.82 12.07 43.47
N PRO A 364 -17.73 12.87 42.87
CA PRO A 364 -18.93 13.34 43.57
C PRO A 364 -19.86 12.21 44.08
N PHE A 365 -19.68 10.98 43.60
CA PHE A 365 -20.51 9.81 43.95
C PHE A 365 -19.81 8.74 44.78
N ASP A 366 -18.52 8.91 45.07
CA ASP A 366 -17.71 7.98 45.84
C ASP A 366 -16.54 8.70 46.55
N SER A 367 -16.69 8.97 47.86
CA SER A 367 -15.65 9.56 48.72
C SER A 367 -14.30 8.82 48.70
N GLY A 368 -14.29 7.53 48.32
CA GLY A 368 -13.09 6.71 48.21
C GLY A 368 -12.36 6.88 46.88
N ARG A 369 -13.05 7.36 45.84
CA ARG A 369 -12.49 7.51 44.50
C ARG A 369 -11.97 8.93 44.26
N ALA A 370 -10.73 9.03 43.81
CA ALA A 370 -10.14 10.31 43.43
C ALA A 370 -9.05 10.16 42.37
N TRP A 371 -8.71 11.28 41.76
CA TRP A 371 -7.76 11.38 40.66
C TRP A 371 -6.90 12.62 40.85
N PHE A 372 -5.69 12.58 40.31
CA PHE A 372 -4.89 13.77 40.09
C PHE A 372 -4.11 13.66 38.79
N VAL A 373 -3.79 14.81 38.22
CA VAL A 373 -3.03 14.92 36.98
C VAL A 373 -1.54 15.09 37.25
N THR A 374 -0.69 14.72 36.30
CA THR A 374 0.75 14.96 36.33
C THR A 374 1.25 15.39 34.94
N GLY A 375 2.50 15.83 34.87
CA GLY A 375 3.17 16.09 33.59
C GLY A 375 3.34 14.88 32.66
N TYR A 376 2.86 13.69 33.05
CA TYR A 376 3.00 12.46 32.29
C TYR A 376 1.76 11.55 32.32
N GLY A 377 0.61 12.02 32.82
CA GLY A 377 -0.65 11.28 32.80
C GLY A 377 -1.53 11.51 34.04
N ILE A 378 -2.43 10.57 34.29
CA ILE A 378 -3.38 10.58 35.41
C ILE A 378 -3.03 9.47 36.39
N ILE A 379 -3.09 9.78 37.69
CA ILE A 379 -2.99 8.82 38.78
C ILE A 379 -4.31 8.84 39.55
N GLY A 380 -4.90 7.67 39.80
CA GLY A 380 -6.18 7.54 40.50
C GLY A 380 -6.16 6.52 41.63
N THR A 381 -7.15 6.60 42.50
CA THR A 381 -7.36 5.68 43.62
C THR A 381 -8.85 5.41 43.82
N ASP A 382 -9.19 4.27 44.39
CA ASP A 382 -10.53 3.95 44.92
C ASP A 382 -10.49 3.75 46.45
N THR A 383 -9.40 4.17 47.10
CA THR A 383 -9.13 3.93 48.53
C THR A 383 -8.77 5.19 49.30
N LEU A 384 -9.14 6.37 48.79
CA LEU A 384 -8.76 7.66 49.37
C LEU A 384 -9.11 7.76 50.87
N THR A 385 -10.26 7.23 51.29
CA THR A 385 -10.71 7.27 52.69
C THR A 385 -9.86 6.43 53.64
N ALA A 386 -8.97 5.56 53.16
CA ALA A 386 -8.12 4.74 54.03
C ALA A 386 -7.24 5.61 54.96
N VAL A 387 -6.78 6.77 54.47
CA VAL A 387 -5.96 7.73 55.22
C VAL A 387 -6.71 8.33 56.43
N ASP A 388 -8.04 8.38 56.38
CA ASP A 388 -8.87 8.89 57.47
C ASP A 388 -8.69 8.01 58.72
N SER A 389 -8.53 6.70 58.52
CA SER A 389 -8.23 5.70 59.55
C SER A 389 -6.74 5.39 59.77
N GLY A 390 -5.83 6.13 59.13
CA GLY A 390 -4.38 5.91 59.22
C GLY A 390 -3.84 4.78 58.33
N GLY A 391 -4.66 4.28 57.40
CA GLY A 391 -4.23 3.34 56.36
C GLY A 391 -3.57 4.04 55.17
N ALA A 392 -2.87 3.26 54.35
CA ALA A 392 -2.27 3.71 53.10
C ALA A 392 -3.31 3.88 51.98
N VAL A 393 -3.12 4.85 51.09
CA VAL A 393 -3.91 5.02 49.87
C VAL A 393 -3.23 4.28 48.72
N SER A 394 -3.98 3.45 48.00
CA SER A 394 -3.50 2.74 46.81
C SER A 394 -3.69 3.61 45.57
N TRP A 395 -2.62 4.26 45.12
CA TRP A 395 -2.58 5.05 43.90
C TRP A 395 -2.15 4.21 42.70
N ILE A 396 -2.80 4.38 41.55
CA ILE A 396 -2.62 3.58 40.34
C ILE A 396 -2.49 4.53 39.15
N PHE A 397 -1.51 4.29 38.26
CA PHE A 397 -1.37 5.01 37.01
C PHE A 397 -2.46 4.56 36.01
N ARG A 398 -3.46 5.41 35.73
CA ARG A 398 -4.71 5.04 35.03
C ARG A 398 -4.80 5.71 33.66
N ASN A 399 -3.97 5.27 32.71
CA ASN A 399 -3.81 5.93 31.41
C ASN A 399 -4.10 5.04 30.20
N ARG A 400 -4.68 3.84 30.40
CA ARG A 400 -5.14 3.02 29.27
C ARG A 400 -6.02 3.84 28.33
N GLY A 401 -5.65 3.91 27.05
CA GLY A 401 -6.38 4.66 26.01
C GLY A 401 -6.09 6.17 25.99
N LEU A 402 -5.41 6.72 27.01
CA LEU A 402 -4.91 8.10 27.02
C LEU A 402 -3.46 8.07 26.51
N GLU A 403 -3.22 8.69 25.37
CA GLU A 403 -1.90 8.70 24.73
C GLU A 403 -1.53 10.12 24.35
N GLU A 404 -0.53 10.68 25.02
CA GLU A 404 -0.21 12.10 24.93
C GLU A 404 1.25 12.40 24.56
N THR A 405 2.02 11.36 24.27
CA THR A 405 3.40 11.54 23.80
C THR A 405 3.45 12.30 22.47
N VAL A 406 4.60 12.97 22.23
CA VAL A 406 4.94 13.58 20.93
C VAL A 406 6.10 12.79 20.30
N PRO A 407 5.83 11.80 19.44
CA PRO A 407 6.88 11.10 18.73
C PRO A 407 7.53 12.03 17.70
N LEU A 408 8.86 12.05 17.67
CA LEU A 408 9.65 12.89 16.77
C LEU A 408 10.32 12.08 15.66
N GLY A 409 10.44 10.77 15.85
CA GLY A 409 10.98 9.85 14.85
C GLY A 409 10.50 8.43 15.06
N LEU A 410 10.24 7.74 13.95
CA LEU A 410 9.75 6.37 13.93
C LEU A 410 10.56 5.56 12.90
N VAL A 411 10.92 4.34 13.26
CA VAL A 411 11.47 3.34 12.33
C VAL A 411 10.80 1.99 12.54
N SER A 412 10.44 1.34 11.43
CA SER A 412 9.93 -0.04 11.42
C SER A 412 10.94 -0.93 10.69
N PRO A 413 11.82 -1.65 11.42
CA PRO A 413 12.86 -2.46 10.79
C PRO A 413 12.25 -3.67 10.06
N PRO A 414 12.86 -4.15 8.95
CA PRO A 414 12.34 -5.29 8.17
C PRO A 414 12.46 -6.64 8.89
N THR A 415 13.32 -6.76 9.90
CA THR A 415 13.53 -7.97 10.69
C THR A 415 13.66 -7.66 12.18
N GLY A 416 13.71 -8.70 13.02
CA GLY A 416 13.74 -8.60 14.48
C GLY A 416 12.34 -8.62 15.11
N ASN A 417 12.32 -8.70 16.44
CA ASN A 417 11.08 -8.94 17.20
C ASN A 417 10.28 -7.66 17.50
N ALA A 418 10.84 -6.47 17.23
CA ALA A 418 10.13 -5.21 17.44
C ALA A 418 9.47 -4.74 16.12
N PRO A 419 8.13 -4.64 16.04
CA PRO A 419 7.46 -3.96 14.93
C PRO A 419 7.89 -2.51 14.74
N LEU A 420 8.19 -1.82 15.85
CA LEU A 420 8.43 -0.37 15.83
C LEU A 420 9.46 0.03 16.88
N VAL A 421 10.34 0.96 16.52
CA VAL A 421 11.17 1.70 17.47
C VAL A 421 10.88 3.18 17.29
N SER A 422 10.69 3.88 18.40
CA SER A 422 10.29 5.28 18.45
C SER A 422 11.28 6.12 19.25
N VAL A 423 11.41 7.38 18.86
CA VAL A 423 12.01 8.44 19.68
C VAL A 423 10.96 9.50 19.94
N VAL A 424 10.89 9.95 21.18
CA VAL A 424 9.77 10.73 21.71
C VAL A 424 10.30 11.93 22.50
N GLY A 425 9.54 13.03 22.48
CA GLY A 425 9.75 14.16 23.39
C GLY A 425 9.62 13.74 24.85
N ASP A 426 10.43 14.34 25.72
CA ASP A 426 10.46 14.18 27.19
C ASP A 426 10.87 12.79 27.71
N VAL A 427 10.37 11.71 27.13
CA VAL A 427 10.46 10.34 27.65
C VAL A 427 11.37 9.42 26.83
N ASP A 428 12.34 9.97 26.08
CA ASP A 428 13.34 9.27 25.25
C ASP A 428 12.78 8.47 24.06
N GLY A 429 11.74 7.67 24.27
CA GLY A 429 11.16 6.76 23.29
C GLY A 429 11.33 5.30 23.68
N PHE A 430 10.87 4.43 22.78
CA PHE A 430 10.54 3.05 23.14
C PHE A 430 10.87 2.06 22.04
N ARG A 431 11.16 0.82 22.47
CA ARG A 431 11.19 -0.38 21.62
C ARG A 431 9.89 -1.15 21.81
N HIS A 432 9.05 -1.17 20.79
CA HIS A 432 7.72 -1.79 20.83
C HIS A 432 7.79 -3.20 20.28
N VAL A 433 7.68 -4.21 21.15
CA VAL A 433 7.60 -5.64 20.76
C VAL A 433 6.17 -6.11 20.54
N ASP A 434 5.22 -5.47 21.22
CA ASP A 434 3.78 -5.63 21.07
C ASP A 434 3.22 -4.21 21.01
N LEU A 435 2.37 -3.92 20.02
CA LEU A 435 1.79 -2.59 19.85
C LEU A 435 0.65 -2.32 20.84
N THR A 436 0.16 -3.35 21.53
CA THR A 436 -1.05 -3.28 22.36
C THR A 436 -0.77 -3.20 23.86
N VAL A 437 0.49 -3.27 24.26
CA VAL A 437 0.93 -3.21 25.66
C VAL A 437 2.11 -2.26 25.79
N SER A 438 2.13 -1.45 26.85
CA SER A 438 3.29 -0.59 27.15
C SER A 438 4.57 -1.44 27.27
N PRO A 439 5.71 -0.98 26.70
CA PRO A 439 6.97 -1.72 26.75
C PRO A 439 7.41 -2.08 28.18
N ALA A 440 7.51 -3.39 28.46
CA ALA A 440 7.95 -3.90 29.76
C ALA A 440 9.39 -3.53 30.12
N THR A 441 10.24 -3.26 29.12
CA THR A 441 11.62 -2.79 29.29
C THR A 441 11.71 -1.30 29.65
N GLY A 442 10.58 -0.57 29.64
CA GLY A 442 10.54 0.86 29.85
C GLY A 442 11.05 1.68 28.65
N ARG A 443 11.36 2.95 28.91
CA ARG A 443 11.96 3.89 27.95
C ARG A 443 13.41 3.53 27.62
N HIS A 444 13.92 3.99 26.48
CA HIS A 444 15.32 3.77 26.07
C HIS A 444 16.29 4.24 27.15
N ALA A 445 17.30 3.43 27.44
CA ALA A 445 18.37 3.75 28.39
C ALA A 445 19.75 3.48 27.76
N PRO A 446 20.79 4.30 28.05
CA PRO A 446 20.80 5.44 28.98
C PRO A 446 19.97 6.64 28.50
N LEU A 447 19.38 7.40 29.43
CA LEU A 447 18.50 8.52 29.13
C LEU A 447 19.25 9.69 28.49
N ILE A 448 18.65 10.30 27.47
CA ILE A 448 19.08 11.56 26.84
C ILE A 448 17.91 12.56 26.72
N GLY A 449 16.76 12.26 27.33
CA GLY A 449 15.55 13.09 27.33
C GLY A 449 14.91 13.13 25.95
N THR A 450 14.39 14.30 25.55
CA THR A 450 13.80 14.55 24.23
C THR A 450 14.71 14.04 23.12
N SER A 451 14.30 12.92 22.51
CA SER A 451 15.01 12.26 21.42
C SER A 451 14.38 12.66 20.09
N ARG A 452 15.21 13.15 19.17
CA ARG A 452 14.77 13.91 17.98
C ARG A 452 14.92 13.16 16.67
N SER A 453 15.90 12.26 16.56
CA SER A 453 16.19 11.49 15.35
C SER A 453 16.44 10.04 15.68
N ILE A 454 16.02 9.15 14.78
CA ILE A 454 16.34 7.72 14.82
C ILE A 454 16.51 7.18 13.40
N ASP A 455 17.49 6.30 13.21
CA ASP A 455 17.73 5.61 11.96
C ASP A 455 18.27 4.20 12.21
N PHE A 456 18.14 3.31 11.23
CA PHE A 456 18.66 1.94 11.27
C PHE A 456 19.30 1.55 9.94
N ALA A 457 20.22 0.59 9.98
CA ALA A 457 20.89 0.08 8.79
C ALA A 457 19.99 -0.94 8.07
N GLU A 458 19.56 -0.65 6.85
CA GLU A 458 18.57 -1.46 6.11
C GLU A 458 18.94 -2.94 6.00
N ASN A 459 20.21 -3.23 5.66
CA ASN A 459 20.74 -4.59 5.48
C ASN A 459 21.27 -5.20 6.79
N ASN A 460 21.30 -4.43 7.87
CA ASN A 460 21.70 -4.89 9.21
C ASN A 460 20.90 -4.16 10.30
N PRO A 461 19.58 -4.40 10.40
CA PRO A 461 18.68 -3.56 11.20
C PRO A 461 18.90 -3.64 12.70
N GLY A 462 19.79 -4.52 13.18
CA GLY A 462 20.28 -4.48 14.56
C GLY A 462 21.09 -3.21 14.85
N VAL A 463 21.75 -2.62 13.84
CA VAL A 463 22.53 -1.39 13.99
C VAL A 463 21.62 -0.18 13.83
N MET A 464 21.53 0.62 14.89
CA MET A 464 20.67 1.80 14.95
C MET A 464 21.43 2.99 15.54
N VAL A 465 20.98 4.20 15.23
CA VAL A 465 21.44 5.44 15.84
C VAL A 465 20.24 6.27 16.30
N ARG A 466 20.37 6.92 17.45
CA ARG A 466 19.42 7.94 17.91
C ARG A 466 20.14 9.17 18.43
N THR A 467 19.49 10.33 18.32
CA THR A 467 20.00 11.60 18.85
C THR A 467 18.95 12.26 19.76
N GLY A 468 19.43 13.01 20.75
CA GLY A 468 18.58 13.79 21.66
C GLY A 468 18.94 15.26 21.68
N ALA A 469 18.67 15.93 22.80
CA ALA A 469 19.00 17.35 22.93
C ALA A 469 20.53 17.56 22.94
N THR A 470 21.29 16.70 23.63
CA THR A 470 22.71 16.94 23.95
C THR A 470 23.64 15.78 23.60
N ALA A 471 23.11 14.63 23.18
CA ALA A 471 23.91 13.44 22.91
C ALA A 471 23.35 12.60 21.76
N ALA A 472 24.19 11.71 21.23
CA ALA A 472 23.80 10.64 20.32
C ALA A 472 24.26 9.29 20.87
N GLN A 473 23.50 8.25 20.54
CA GLN A 473 23.74 6.88 20.96
C GLN A 473 23.53 5.92 19.79
N TYR A 474 24.12 4.74 19.89
CA TYR A 474 23.93 3.65 18.93
C TYR A 474 23.49 2.36 19.63
N SER A 475 22.88 1.49 18.85
CA SER A 475 22.56 0.12 19.23
C SER A 475 23.12 -0.82 18.16
N THR A 476 23.44 -2.05 18.54
CA THR A 476 23.85 -3.14 17.62
C THR A 476 22.94 -4.37 17.73
N ASP A 477 21.89 -4.30 18.54
CA ASP A 477 20.99 -5.41 18.87
C ASP A 477 19.51 -5.06 18.64
N GLY A 478 19.25 -4.03 17.83
CA GLY A 478 17.89 -3.61 17.46
C GLY A 478 17.17 -2.89 18.59
N ALA A 479 17.87 -1.93 19.21
CA ALA A 479 17.43 -1.08 20.31
C ALA A 479 17.08 -1.85 21.61
N VAL A 480 17.63 -3.06 21.79
CA VAL A 480 17.52 -3.75 23.08
C VAL A 480 18.43 -3.08 24.11
N THR A 481 19.64 -2.73 23.69
CA THR A 481 20.57 -1.90 24.46
C THR A 481 21.05 -0.70 23.64
N TRP A 482 21.30 0.41 24.32
CA TRP A 482 21.91 1.61 23.73
C TRP A 482 23.24 1.94 24.39
N HIS A 483 24.16 2.49 23.60
CA HIS A 483 25.49 2.89 24.03
C HIS A 483 25.79 4.31 23.58
N ALA A 484 26.42 5.09 24.46
CA ALA A 484 27.02 6.36 24.07
C ALA A 484 28.19 6.11 23.09
N PHE A 485 28.36 7.00 22.11
CA PHE A 485 29.57 6.98 21.29
C PHE A 485 30.81 7.35 22.13
N ALA A 486 31.95 6.72 21.84
CA ALA A 486 33.19 6.95 22.59
C ALA A 486 33.79 8.35 22.33
N ALA A 487 33.50 8.94 21.16
CA ALA A 487 33.80 10.34 20.84
C ALA A 487 32.57 11.01 20.24
N ALA A 488 32.52 12.34 20.26
CA ALA A 488 31.47 13.14 19.64
C ALA A 488 32.05 14.38 18.93
N PRO A 489 31.45 14.83 17.80
CA PRO A 489 31.68 16.15 17.26
C PRO A 489 31.30 17.27 18.25
N SER A 490 31.71 18.50 17.94
CA SER A 490 31.24 19.68 18.69
C SER A 490 29.76 19.95 18.40
N MET A 491 28.97 20.16 19.45
CA MET A 491 27.50 20.31 19.38
C MET A 491 27.00 21.49 20.22
N PRO A 492 27.48 22.72 19.99
CA PRO A 492 27.12 23.87 20.84
C PRO A 492 25.62 24.21 20.80
N ASN A 493 24.90 23.80 19.74
CA ASN A 493 23.47 24.10 19.55
C ASN A 493 22.55 22.87 19.70
N GLY A 494 23.11 21.70 20.04
CA GLY A 494 22.37 20.46 20.18
C GLY A 494 22.87 19.33 19.27
N ALA A 495 22.44 18.11 19.58
CA ALA A 495 22.93 16.91 18.90
C ALA A 495 22.31 16.70 17.50
N GLY A 496 21.36 17.50 17.03
CA GLY A 496 20.83 17.40 15.66
C GLY A 496 20.37 15.98 15.28
N ALA A 497 20.77 15.48 14.11
CA ALA A 497 20.28 14.22 13.55
C ALA A 497 21.39 13.29 13.05
N GLY A 498 21.15 11.98 13.11
CA GLY A 498 22.09 10.95 12.69
C GLY A 498 21.47 9.96 11.71
N ALA A 499 22.29 9.44 10.79
CA ALA A 499 21.94 8.38 9.85
C ALA A 499 23.02 7.29 9.86
N VAL A 500 22.62 6.07 9.54
CA VAL A 500 23.53 4.91 9.45
C VAL A 500 23.50 4.34 8.03
N SER A 501 24.66 3.94 7.50
CA SER A 501 24.75 3.34 6.16
C SER A 501 23.93 2.05 6.08
N ALA A 502 23.49 1.67 4.87
CA ALA A 502 22.68 0.48 4.65
C ALA A 502 23.28 -0.81 5.27
N ASP A 503 24.62 -0.94 5.29
CA ASP A 503 25.33 -2.09 5.87
C ASP A 503 25.62 -1.99 7.38
N GLY A 504 25.38 -0.83 8.00
CA GLY A 504 25.69 -0.58 9.40
C GLY A 504 27.15 -0.22 9.70
N ALA A 505 28.01 -0.09 8.69
CA ALA A 505 29.45 0.13 8.89
C ALA A 505 29.84 1.60 9.11
N ARG A 506 28.94 2.56 8.85
CA ARG A 506 29.22 4.00 8.90
C ARG A 506 28.07 4.77 9.53
N PHE A 507 28.42 5.80 10.27
CA PHE A 507 27.48 6.77 10.82
C PHE A 507 27.78 8.15 10.24
N VAL A 508 26.74 8.85 9.80
CA VAL A 508 26.80 10.27 9.45
C VAL A 508 25.97 11.04 10.47
N TRP A 509 26.59 12.01 11.11
CA TRP A 509 25.99 12.81 12.18
C TRP A 509 26.08 14.29 11.84
N VAL A 510 24.94 14.98 11.88
CA VAL A 510 24.85 16.43 11.70
C VAL A 510 24.33 17.07 13.00
N PRO A 511 25.20 17.65 13.83
CA PRO A 511 24.77 18.49 14.95
C PRO A 511 23.94 19.69 14.49
N ASP A 512 23.13 20.24 15.40
CA ASP A 512 22.31 21.42 15.10
C ASP A 512 23.19 22.61 14.68
N ASN A 513 22.80 23.29 13.59
CA ASN A 513 23.50 24.44 13.03
C ASN A 513 24.98 24.14 12.70
N SER A 514 25.26 22.94 12.18
CA SER A 514 26.61 22.48 11.89
C SER A 514 26.69 21.77 10.54
N ARG A 515 27.91 21.42 10.14
CA ARG A 515 28.20 20.55 8.99
C ARG A 515 28.07 19.07 9.38
N ALA A 516 28.06 18.19 8.40
CA ALA A 516 28.08 16.76 8.63
C ALA A 516 29.44 16.24 9.11
N TYR A 517 29.42 15.19 9.93
CA TYR A 517 30.57 14.41 10.40
C TYR A 517 30.33 12.94 10.09
N VAL A 518 31.39 12.22 9.72
CA VAL A 518 31.34 10.79 9.44
C VAL A 518 32.23 10.02 10.39
N SER A 519 31.75 8.85 10.81
CA SER A 519 32.52 7.84 11.52
C SER A 519 32.51 6.53 10.75
N THR A 520 33.69 5.96 10.53
CA THR A 520 33.90 4.59 10.04
C THR A 520 34.44 3.66 11.14
N THR A 521 34.43 4.12 12.40
CA THR A 521 35.02 3.46 13.57
C THR A 521 33.98 3.23 14.67
N ASN A 522 32.70 3.09 14.31
CA ASN A 522 31.57 2.96 15.24
C ASN A 522 31.53 4.05 16.33
N GLY A 523 31.90 5.28 15.96
CA GLY A 523 31.87 6.46 16.81
C GLY A 523 33.08 6.61 17.74
N ALA A 524 34.14 5.81 17.56
CA ALA A 524 35.40 6.03 18.25
C ALA A 524 36.14 7.29 17.77
N SER A 525 35.90 7.70 16.52
CA SER A 525 36.44 8.94 15.94
C SER A 525 35.50 9.50 14.87
N TRP A 526 35.51 10.83 14.73
CA TRP A 526 34.65 11.56 13.79
C TRP A 526 35.48 12.49 12.92
N SER A 527 35.24 12.45 11.61
CA SER A 527 35.87 13.35 10.63
C SER A 527 34.84 14.29 10.03
N PRO A 528 35.14 15.60 9.86
CA PRO A 528 34.22 16.52 9.21
C PRO A 528 34.05 16.17 7.73
N ALA A 529 32.81 16.10 7.26
CA ALA A 529 32.48 15.83 5.87
C ALA A 529 32.68 17.10 5.02
N THR A 530 33.58 17.03 4.04
CA THR A 530 33.86 18.17 3.16
C THR A 530 32.71 18.45 2.20
N GLY A 531 32.46 19.72 1.84
CA GLY A 531 31.39 20.11 0.90
C GLY A 531 29.94 19.89 1.38
N SER A 532 29.74 19.43 2.62
CA SER A 532 28.41 19.35 3.24
C SER A 532 27.85 20.76 3.52
N PRO A 533 26.52 20.94 3.49
CA PRO A 533 25.93 22.23 3.86
C PRO A 533 26.22 22.54 5.33
N SER A 534 26.38 23.83 5.64
CA SER A 534 26.55 24.34 6.99
C SER A 534 25.83 25.68 7.12
N SER A 535 25.29 25.95 8.32
CA SER A 535 24.55 27.18 8.60
C SER A 535 24.65 27.50 10.08
N SER A 536 24.69 28.78 10.43
CA SER A 536 24.61 29.22 11.83
C SER A 536 23.18 29.19 12.38
N SER A 537 22.15 29.04 11.52
CA SER A 537 20.73 29.15 11.91
C SER A 537 19.84 27.98 11.45
N ALA A 538 20.32 27.11 10.57
CA ALA A 538 19.54 25.98 10.05
C ALA A 538 20.18 24.64 10.44
N SER A 539 19.35 23.69 10.86
CA SER A 539 19.73 22.29 11.07
C SER A 539 19.47 21.46 9.80
N PHE A 540 20.27 20.42 9.59
CA PHE A 540 20.13 19.53 8.45
C PHE A 540 19.98 18.08 8.91
N ILE A 541 19.18 17.30 8.16
CA ILE A 541 18.92 15.89 8.46
C ILE A 541 19.66 15.03 7.42
N PRO A 542 20.63 14.20 7.84
CA PRO A 542 21.25 13.24 6.92
C PRO A 542 20.28 12.08 6.63
N VAL A 543 20.28 11.62 5.38
CA VAL A 543 19.51 10.45 4.94
C VAL A 543 20.46 9.49 4.26
N SER A 544 20.57 8.27 4.77
CA SER A 544 21.30 7.19 4.08
C SER A 544 20.46 6.59 2.96
N ASP A 545 21.12 6.24 1.86
CA ASP A 545 20.55 5.34 0.87
C ASP A 545 20.31 3.97 1.51
N ARG A 546 19.18 3.35 1.15
CA ARG A 546 18.75 2.09 1.79
C ARG A 546 19.29 0.85 1.09
N ALA A 547 19.92 0.99 -0.09
CA ALA A 547 20.55 -0.11 -0.81
C ALA A 547 22.08 0.03 -0.87
N ASN A 548 22.59 1.25 -1.09
CA ASN A 548 24.02 1.50 -1.25
C ASN A 548 24.64 2.17 -0.03
N ALA A 549 25.47 1.43 0.70
CA ALA A 549 26.13 1.89 1.94
C ALA A 549 27.09 3.10 1.76
N LEU A 550 27.47 3.47 0.54
CA LEU A 550 28.32 4.63 0.26
C LEU A 550 27.54 5.91 -0.07
N LYS A 551 26.21 5.83 -0.23
CA LYS A 551 25.39 6.98 -0.62
C LYS A 551 24.67 7.59 0.58
N PHE A 552 24.84 8.90 0.73
CA PHE A 552 24.13 9.72 1.72
C PHE A 552 23.64 11.00 1.06
N TYR A 553 22.57 11.56 1.61
CA TYR A 553 21.89 12.74 1.10
C TYR A 553 21.62 13.72 2.24
N ILE A 554 21.71 15.02 1.95
CA ILE A 554 21.30 16.08 2.85
C ILE A 554 20.50 17.10 2.04
N TYR A 555 19.28 17.40 2.48
CA TYR A 555 18.48 18.46 1.86
C TYR A 555 18.56 19.75 2.69
N ASP A 556 19.04 20.81 2.06
CA ASP A 556 18.98 22.16 2.61
C ASP A 556 17.60 22.74 2.26
N SER A 557 16.69 22.71 3.24
CA SER A 557 15.30 23.16 3.09
C SER A 557 15.19 24.66 2.89
N VAL A 558 16.16 25.46 3.37
CA VAL A 558 16.17 26.91 3.21
C VAL A 558 16.61 27.29 1.81
N ALA A 559 17.73 26.71 1.34
CA ALA A 559 18.22 26.95 -0.02
C ALA A 559 17.46 26.18 -1.10
N GLY A 560 16.65 25.18 -0.70
CA GLY A 560 15.95 24.28 -1.61
C GLY A 560 16.89 23.40 -2.42
N ARG A 561 18.00 22.93 -1.82
CA ARG A 561 19.11 22.27 -2.53
C ARG A 561 19.46 20.92 -1.93
N LEU A 562 19.57 19.89 -2.78
CA LEU A 562 20.05 18.58 -2.38
C LEU A 562 21.58 18.52 -2.47
N TYR A 563 22.22 17.95 -1.45
CA TYR A 563 23.61 17.54 -1.44
C TYR A 563 23.70 16.02 -1.39
N ARG A 564 24.68 15.46 -2.11
CA ARG A 564 24.91 14.01 -2.20
C ARG A 564 26.35 13.66 -1.90
N SER A 565 26.53 12.59 -1.13
CA SER A 565 27.77 11.85 -0.96
C SER A 565 27.69 10.51 -1.71
N THR A 566 28.81 10.08 -2.28
CA THR A 566 28.99 8.75 -2.91
C THR A 566 30.20 8.00 -2.36
N ASP A 567 30.81 8.52 -1.28
CA ASP A 567 32.03 8.00 -0.65
C ASP A 567 31.81 7.63 0.82
N GLY A 568 30.56 7.36 1.20
CA GLY A 568 30.19 6.95 2.56
C GLY A 568 30.07 8.10 3.56
N GLY A 569 29.81 9.32 3.08
CA GLY A 569 29.62 10.51 3.91
C GLY A 569 30.88 11.33 4.17
N ALA A 570 32.02 11.00 3.54
CA ALA A 570 33.28 11.73 3.71
C ALA A 570 33.29 13.07 2.96
N SER A 571 32.63 13.14 1.80
CA SER A 571 32.40 14.38 1.07
C SER A 571 31.00 14.45 0.48
N PHE A 572 30.49 15.67 0.36
CA PHE A 572 29.21 15.99 -0.26
C PHE A 572 29.40 17.01 -1.37
N SER A 573 28.55 16.93 -2.39
CA SER A 573 28.47 17.89 -3.48
C SER A 573 27.01 18.26 -3.75
N ALA A 574 26.77 19.51 -4.17
CA ALA A 574 25.43 19.94 -4.61
C ALA A 574 24.99 19.10 -5.81
N ALA A 575 23.80 18.50 -5.73
CA ALA A 575 23.28 17.56 -6.73
C ALA A 575 22.10 18.15 -7.52
N ALA A 576 21.13 18.78 -6.86
CA ALA A 576 19.95 19.34 -7.51
C ALA A 576 19.41 20.59 -6.81
N GLN A 577 18.87 21.53 -7.59
CA GLN A 577 18.02 22.61 -7.12
C GLN A 577 16.56 22.21 -7.22
N VAL A 578 15.79 22.33 -6.14
CA VAL A 578 14.36 21.95 -6.08
C VAL A 578 13.52 23.12 -5.59
N ALA A 579 13.00 23.11 -4.36
CA ALA A 579 12.21 24.20 -3.80
C ALA A 579 12.39 24.30 -2.28
N GLY A 580 12.71 25.49 -1.77
CA GLY A 580 12.82 25.69 -0.32
C GLY A 580 11.46 25.82 0.37
N SER A 581 11.39 25.41 1.63
CA SER A 581 10.28 25.65 2.55
C SER A 581 10.77 25.58 4.00
N TRP A 582 9.96 26.07 4.93
CA TRP A 582 10.30 26.08 6.37
C TRP A 582 10.25 24.68 6.99
N ALA A 583 9.62 23.71 6.33
CA ALA A 583 9.65 22.30 6.72
C ALA A 583 9.61 21.39 5.49
N THR A 584 10.45 20.36 5.49
CA THR A 584 10.55 19.37 4.41
C THR A 584 10.94 18.00 4.98
N GLU A 585 10.60 16.93 4.27
CA GLU A 585 11.05 15.58 4.62
C GLU A 585 11.59 14.85 3.39
N LEU A 586 12.85 14.43 3.44
CA LEU A 586 13.51 13.62 2.43
C LEU A 586 13.58 12.16 2.93
N ARG A 587 13.20 11.20 2.10
CA ARG A 587 13.33 9.76 2.39
C ARG A 587 13.92 9.01 1.20
N ALA A 588 14.81 8.07 1.49
CA ALA A 588 15.30 7.09 0.51
C ALA A 588 14.43 5.81 0.56
N VAL A 589 14.21 5.18 -0.59
CA VAL A 589 13.30 4.03 -0.70
C VAL A 589 14.02 2.72 -0.33
N PRO A 590 13.48 1.92 0.61
CA PRO A 590 14.04 0.60 0.92
C PRO A 590 14.21 -0.30 -0.31
N GLY A 591 15.39 -0.92 -0.44
CA GLY A 591 15.70 -1.85 -1.53
C GLY A 591 15.94 -1.23 -2.91
N LEU A 592 15.76 0.09 -3.09
CA LEU A 592 15.91 0.77 -4.38
C LEU A 592 16.96 1.89 -4.29
N GLU A 593 18.18 1.59 -4.74
CA GLU A 593 19.29 2.54 -4.77
C GLU A 593 18.91 3.84 -5.48
N GLY A 594 19.25 4.99 -4.89
CA GLY A 594 19.09 6.30 -5.50
C GLY A 594 17.65 6.79 -5.69
N ASN A 595 16.66 6.02 -5.23
CA ASN A 595 15.27 6.42 -5.28
C ASN A 595 14.95 7.26 -4.04
N LEU A 596 14.55 8.51 -4.26
CA LEU A 596 14.29 9.49 -3.21
C LEU A 596 12.91 10.10 -3.38
N TRP A 597 12.25 10.38 -2.26
CA TRP A 597 11.02 11.16 -2.19
C TRP A 597 11.22 12.35 -1.27
N LEU A 598 10.71 13.50 -1.70
CA LEU A 598 10.86 14.77 -1.00
C LEU A 598 9.49 15.45 -0.85
N SER A 599 9.01 15.52 0.39
CA SER A 599 7.82 16.26 0.80
C SER A 599 8.18 17.71 1.11
N ILE A 600 7.47 18.67 0.52
CA ILE A 600 7.74 20.10 0.68
C ILE A 600 6.45 20.85 1.05
N ARG A 601 5.74 20.39 2.09
CA ARG A 601 4.54 21.02 2.67
C ARG A 601 3.56 21.54 1.60
N ASP A 602 3.48 22.86 1.46
CA ASP A 602 2.61 23.62 0.56
C ASP A 602 2.99 23.51 -0.94
N ARG A 603 4.15 22.94 -1.25
CA ARG A 603 4.68 22.78 -2.62
C ARG A 603 4.51 21.36 -3.18
N GLY A 604 3.92 20.45 -2.42
CA GLY A 604 3.60 19.10 -2.86
C GLY A 604 4.75 18.09 -2.71
N LEU A 605 4.73 17.06 -3.54
CA LEU A 605 5.60 15.88 -3.45
C LEU A 605 6.49 15.73 -4.68
N TYR A 606 7.76 15.41 -4.46
CA TYR A 606 8.77 15.27 -5.49
C TYR A 606 9.43 13.89 -5.43
N ARG A 607 9.83 13.35 -6.58
CA ARG A 607 10.52 12.06 -6.69
C ARG A 607 11.77 12.16 -7.55
N SER A 608 12.82 11.45 -7.14
CA SER A 608 14.05 11.22 -7.87
C SER A 608 14.28 9.71 -8.02
N THR A 609 14.82 9.29 -9.15
CA THR A 609 15.27 7.90 -9.40
C THR A 609 16.74 7.81 -9.81
N ASP A 610 17.47 8.93 -9.75
CA ASP A 610 18.85 9.07 -10.26
C ASP A 610 19.83 9.51 -9.15
N SER A 611 19.57 9.07 -7.91
CA SER A 611 20.30 9.51 -6.71
C SER A 611 20.28 11.03 -6.54
N GLY A 612 19.15 11.68 -6.83
CA GLY A 612 18.93 13.09 -6.54
C GLY A 612 19.63 14.06 -7.47
N THR A 613 20.02 13.61 -8.66
CA THR A 613 20.51 14.50 -9.72
C THR A 613 19.36 15.32 -10.30
N SER A 614 18.14 14.78 -10.33
CA SER A 614 16.93 15.52 -10.73
C SER A 614 15.71 15.09 -9.93
N PHE A 615 14.74 15.99 -9.77
CA PHE A 615 13.47 15.71 -9.11
C PHE A 615 12.29 16.08 -10.01
N THR A 616 11.31 15.20 -10.07
CA THR A 616 10.02 15.42 -10.74
C THR A 616 8.95 15.66 -9.71
N ARG A 617 8.21 16.77 -9.84
CA ARG A 617 7.03 17.06 -9.01
C ARG A 617 5.85 16.19 -9.45
N LEU A 618 5.13 15.60 -8.50
CA LEU A 618 3.88 14.87 -8.76
C LEU A 618 2.72 15.87 -8.87
N GLY A 619 2.11 15.98 -10.05
CA GLY A 619 1.06 16.95 -10.35
C GLY A 619 -0.26 16.71 -9.61
N ASN A 620 -0.53 15.45 -9.25
CA ASN A 620 -1.73 15.00 -8.53
C ASN A 620 -1.67 15.21 -7.01
N VAL A 621 -0.55 15.74 -6.46
CA VAL A 621 -0.39 16.05 -5.04
C VAL A 621 -0.22 17.55 -4.85
N GLN A 622 -1.20 18.18 -4.19
CA GLN A 622 -1.22 19.63 -3.94
C GLN A 622 -0.34 19.95 -2.74
N GLN A 623 -0.42 19.17 -1.67
CA GLN A 623 0.37 19.36 -0.44
C GLN A 623 0.89 18.02 0.08
N SER A 624 2.09 17.99 0.63
CA SER A 624 2.70 16.80 1.24
C SER A 624 3.46 17.19 2.51
N TYR A 625 2.95 16.76 3.66
CA TYR A 625 3.49 17.11 4.97
C TYR A 625 4.57 16.14 5.44
N CYS A 626 4.33 14.85 5.26
CA CYS A 626 5.28 13.78 5.58
C CYS A 626 5.07 12.57 4.66
N ILE A 627 6.11 11.75 4.53
CA ILE A 627 6.16 10.60 3.60
C ILE A 627 6.90 9.42 4.22
N GLY A 628 6.47 8.21 3.89
CA GLY A 628 7.14 6.97 4.30
C GLY A 628 6.75 5.78 3.45
N PHE A 629 7.40 4.64 3.70
CA PHE A 629 7.27 3.44 2.88
C PHE A 629 6.92 2.23 3.74
N GLY A 630 6.11 1.32 3.18
CA GLY A 630 5.79 0.03 3.79
C GLY A 630 5.92 -1.11 2.80
N LYS A 631 5.46 -2.30 3.20
CA LYS A 631 5.49 -3.50 2.36
C LYS A 631 4.83 -3.22 1.00
N PRO A 632 5.41 -3.68 -0.13
CA PRO A 632 4.78 -3.53 -1.43
C PRO A 632 3.43 -4.27 -1.50
N ALA A 633 2.51 -3.77 -2.32
CA ALA A 633 1.30 -4.49 -2.69
C ALA A 633 1.62 -5.80 -3.43
N ALA A 634 0.68 -6.74 -3.43
CA ALA A 634 0.88 -8.03 -4.11
C ALA A 634 1.22 -7.81 -5.60
N GLY A 635 2.31 -8.43 -6.07
CA GLY A 635 2.80 -8.31 -7.45
C GLY A 635 3.59 -7.03 -7.75
N GLN A 636 3.69 -6.10 -6.80
CA GLN A 636 4.51 -4.89 -6.93
C GLN A 636 5.91 -5.09 -6.34
N THR A 637 6.91 -4.44 -6.93
CA THR A 637 8.30 -4.45 -6.45
C THR A 637 8.70 -3.16 -5.73
N HIS A 638 7.96 -2.07 -5.97
CA HIS A 638 8.17 -0.82 -5.25
C HIS A 638 7.38 -0.84 -3.93
N PRO A 639 8.00 -0.44 -2.80
CA PRO A 639 7.29 -0.26 -1.52
C PRO A 639 6.03 0.59 -1.66
N ALA A 640 4.97 0.24 -0.92
CA ALA A 640 3.79 1.10 -0.84
C ALA A 640 4.19 2.46 -0.24
N VAL A 641 3.68 3.54 -0.83
CA VAL A 641 4.01 4.92 -0.42
C VAL A 641 2.89 5.46 0.44
N PHE A 642 3.20 5.94 1.64
CA PHE A 642 2.26 6.56 2.55
C PHE A 642 2.57 8.05 2.69
N MET A 643 1.53 8.88 2.71
CA MET A 643 1.65 10.34 2.76
C MET A 643 0.55 10.95 3.63
N VAL A 644 0.89 11.97 4.42
CA VAL A 644 -0.11 12.93 4.93
C VAL A 644 -0.03 14.18 4.08
N GLY A 645 -1.16 14.66 3.58
CA GLY A 645 -1.17 15.81 2.69
C GLY A 645 -2.53 16.06 2.05
N LYS A 646 -2.51 16.66 0.86
CA LYS A 646 -3.70 17.01 0.10
C LYS A 646 -3.61 16.48 -1.34
N VAL A 647 -4.60 15.66 -1.72
CA VAL A 647 -4.78 15.10 -3.07
C VAL A 647 -6.13 15.59 -3.61
N GLY A 648 -6.11 16.29 -4.74
CA GLY A 648 -7.24 17.11 -5.18
C GLY A 648 -7.58 18.16 -4.13
N ASP A 649 -8.85 18.17 -3.71
CA ASP A 649 -9.36 19.06 -2.65
C ASP A 649 -9.44 18.41 -1.26
N VAL A 650 -8.98 17.16 -1.14
CA VAL A 650 -9.12 16.38 0.10
C VAL A 650 -7.80 16.34 0.86
N GLU A 651 -7.80 16.88 2.09
CA GLU A 651 -6.73 16.67 3.06
C GLU A 651 -6.93 15.33 3.80
N GLY A 652 -5.84 14.63 4.07
CA GLY A 652 -5.88 13.38 4.82
C GLY A 652 -4.61 12.56 4.74
N ILE A 653 -4.77 11.26 4.99
CA ILE A 653 -3.72 10.26 4.97
C ILE A 653 -3.98 9.35 3.76
N PHE A 654 -2.96 9.16 2.95
CA PHE A 654 -3.06 8.48 1.67
C PHE A 654 -2.02 7.37 1.54
N ARG A 655 -2.39 6.32 0.82
CA ARG A 655 -1.50 5.25 0.35
C ARG A 655 -1.49 5.23 -1.18
N SER A 656 -0.33 4.97 -1.78
CA SER A 656 -0.19 4.65 -3.19
C SER A 656 0.54 3.31 -3.35
N ASP A 657 -0.07 2.42 -4.14
CA ASP A 657 0.46 1.10 -4.45
C ASP A 657 1.08 1.04 -5.87
N ASP A 658 1.08 2.17 -6.59
CA ASP A 658 1.51 2.32 -7.98
C ASP A 658 2.52 3.48 -8.15
N VAL A 659 3.30 3.72 -7.11
CA VAL A 659 4.44 4.66 -7.12
C VAL A 659 4.02 6.12 -7.35
N GLY A 660 2.90 6.51 -6.74
CA GLY A 660 2.37 7.87 -6.71
C GLY A 660 1.51 8.25 -7.92
N ALA A 661 1.19 7.30 -8.81
CA ALA A 661 0.30 7.55 -9.93
C ALA A 661 -1.15 7.74 -9.47
N THR A 662 -1.62 6.90 -8.54
CA THR A 662 -2.92 7.04 -7.86
C THR A 662 -2.75 7.01 -6.34
N TRP A 663 -3.72 7.59 -5.65
CA TRP A 663 -3.74 7.72 -4.19
C TRP A 663 -5.07 7.27 -3.63
N ILE A 664 -5.01 6.41 -2.61
CA ILE A 664 -6.15 5.88 -1.87
C ILE A 664 -6.17 6.62 -0.53
N ARG A 665 -7.27 7.29 -0.19
CA ARG A 665 -7.44 7.83 1.15
C ARG A 665 -7.67 6.67 2.12
N ILE A 666 -6.86 6.62 3.18
CA ILE A 666 -6.88 5.53 4.18
C ILE A 666 -7.42 5.99 5.54
N ASN A 667 -7.64 7.29 5.72
CA ASN A 667 -8.34 7.83 6.87
C ASN A 667 -9.73 8.37 6.51
N ASP A 668 -10.49 8.75 7.52
CA ASP A 668 -11.85 9.30 7.39
C ASP A 668 -11.99 10.59 8.21
N PRO A 669 -13.12 11.34 8.10
CA PRO A 669 -13.30 12.58 8.83
C PRO A 669 -13.23 12.48 10.36
N GLN A 670 -13.42 11.29 10.94
CA GLN A 670 -13.34 11.06 12.40
C GLN A 670 -11.90 10.72 12.85
N HIS A 671 -11.01 10.38 11.92
CA HIS A 671 -9.65 9.92 12.18
C HIS A 671 -8.61 10.80 11.47
N GLN A 672 -8.38 12.01 11.98
CA GLN A 672 -7.44 12.99 11.42
C GLN A 672 -6.20 13.21 12.32
N PHE A 673 -6.35 13.06 13.64
CA PHE A 673 -5.27 13.01 14.65
C PHE A 673 -4.41 14.28 14.81
N GLY A 674 -4.90 15.43 14.38
CA GLY A 674 -4.23 16.72 14.50
C GLY A 674 -2.97 16.83 13.63
N GLY A 675 -1.91 17.37 14.22
CA GLY A 675 -0.62 17.49 13.54
C GLY A 675 0.10 16.16 13.47
N ILE A 676 0.63 15.78 12.30
CA ILE A 676 1.47 14.59 12.13
C ILE A 676 2.89 15.04 11.77
N ASN A 677 3.85 14.69 12.62
CA ASN A 677 5.27 15.06 12.51
C ASN A 677 5.98 14.28 11.39
N THR A 678 5.77 12.96 11.37
CA THR A 678 6.33 12.02 10.39
C THR A 678 5.52 10.73 10.36
N LEU A 679 5.79 9.83 9.42
CA LEU A 679 5.16 8.52 9.34
C LEU A 679 6.14 7.48 8.79
N THR A 680 5.86 6.20 9.05
CA THR A 680 6.50 5.08 8.34
C THR A 680 5.49 3.97 8.10
N GLY A 681 5.58 3.29 6.95
CA GLY A 681 4.88 2.03 6.77
C GLY A 681 5.60 0.89 7.49
N ASP A 682 4.94 -0.27 7.59
CA ASP A 682 5.58 -1.50 8.05
C ASP A 682 6.11 -2.31 6.85
N PRO A 683 7.41 -2.61 6.76
CA PRO A 683 7.96 -3.45 5.69
C PRO A 683 7.48 -4.92 5.73
N ARG A 684 6.92 -5.38 6.86
CA ARG A 684 6.47 -6.77 7.06
C ARG A 684 4.97 -6.96 6.86
N THR A 685 4.18 -5.91 7.09
CA THR A 685 2.70 -5.95 7.06
C THR A 685 2.17 -4.97 6.01
N PHE A 686 1.53 -5.49 4.97
CA PHE A 686 0.98 -4.65 3.90
C PHE A 686 -0.16 -3.78 4.44
N GLY A 687 -0.23 -2.54 3.96
CA GLY A 687 -1.25 -1.57 4.38
C GLY A 687 -1.01 -0.93 5.74
N ARG A 688 -0.17 -1.50 6.62
CA ARG A 688 0.11 -0.92 7.93
C ARG A 688 0.94 0.37 7.84
N VAL A 689 0.49 1.40 8.55
CA VAL A 689 1.20 2.67 8.71
C VAL A 689 1.25 3.11 10.18
N TYR A 690 2.36 3.69 10.60
CA TYR A 690 2.58 4.30 11.91
C TYR A 690 2.72 5.81 11.75
N LEU A 691 2.01 6.58 12.56
CA LEU A 691 1.94 8.03 12.54
C LEU A 691 2.53 8.60 13.83
N ALA A 692 3.49 9.50 13.69
CA ALA A 692 4.03 10.29 14.79
C ALA A 692 3.18 11.56 14.95
N THR A 693 2.27 11.60 15.92
CA THR A 693 1.35 12.74 16.08
C THR A 693 1.96 13.86 16.95
N GLY A 694 1.33 15.03 16.95
CA GLY A 694 1.73 16.21 17.73
C GLY A 694 1.27 16.22 19.19
N GLY A 695 0.82 15.08 19.73
CA GLY A 695 0.25 15.01 21.09
C GLY A 695 -0.77 13.89 21.31
N ARG A 696 -1.03 13.03 20.32
CA ARG A 696 -1.92 11.85 20.39
C ARG A 696 -1.13 10.54 20.40
N GLY A 697 0.14 10.60 20.80
CA GLY A 697 1.07 9.47 20.78
C GLY A 697 1.38 8.94 19.38
N ILE A 698 1.65 7.64 19.30
CA ILE A 698 1.82 6.95 18.02
C ILE A 698 0.48 6.31 17.66
N VAL A 699 -0.07 6.69 16.53
CA VAL A 699 -1.28 6.08 15.97
C VAL A 699 -0.85 5.13 14.86
N TYR A 700 -1.44 3.95 14.77
CA TYR A 700 -1.22 3.03 13.66
C TYR A 700 -2.54 2.61 13.01
N GLY A 701 -2.51 2.48 11.69
CA GLY A 701 -3.64 2.09 10.88
C GLY A 701 -3.34 0.81 10.13
N ASP A 702 -4.26 -0.15 10.20
CA ASP A 702 -4.22 -1.37 9.41
C ASP A 702 -5.30 -1.32 8.33
N ALA A 703 -4.93 -1.66 7.09
CA ALA A 703 -5.92 -1.91 6.06
C ALA A 703 -6.80 -3.08 6.48
N GLU A 704 -8.11 -2.92 6.44
CA GLU A 704 -9.02 -4.04 6.65
C GLU A 704 -8.81 -5.06 5.54
N GLU A 705 -8.36 -6.26 5.90
CA GLU A 705 -8.33 -7.37 4.95
C GLU A 705 -9.76 -7.64 4.45
N THR A 706 -9.91 -7.75 3.13
CA THR A 706 -11.15 -8.17 2.47
C THR A 706 -10.99 -9.61 1.99
N ALA A 707 -12.10 -10.26 1.62
CA ALA A 707 -12.03 -11.58 0.98
C ALA A 707 -11.12 -11.52 -0.26
N PRO A 708 -10.36 -12.59 -0.56
CA PRO A 708 -9.39 -12.57 -1.65
C PRO A 708 -10.09 -12.34 -3.00
N THR A 709 -9.53 -11.50 -3.85
CA THR A 709 -10.04 -11.20 -5.19
C THR A 709 -9.24 -11.99 -6.23
N ILE A 710 -9.93 -12.70 -7.11
CA ILE A 710 -9.29 -13.47 -8.18
C ILE A 710 -8.83 -12.50 -9.28
N THR A 711 -7.52 -12.36 -9.44
CA THR A 711 -6.87 -11.49 -10.42
C THR A 711 -6.64 -12.18 -11.76
N THR A 712 -6.62 -13.52 -11.81
CA THR A 712 -6.58 -14.29 -13.06
C THR A 712 -7.42 -15.55 -12.93
N GLN A 713 -8.40 -15.69 -13.81
CA GLN A 713 -9.34 -16.82 -13.84
C GLN A 713 -8.73 -18.04 -14.54
N PRO A 714 -9.08 -19.28 -14.13
CA PRO A 714 -8.72 -20.48 -14.87
C PRO A 714 -9.43 -20.54 -16.22
N LYS A 715 -8.74 -21.08 -17.24
CA LYS A 715 -9.22 -21.12 -18.63
C LYS A 715 -9.71 -22.52 -19.01
N THR A 716 -10.84 -22.58 -19.70
CA THR A 716 -11.37 -23.77 -20.40
C THR A 716 -10.36 -24.32 -21.40
N GLN A 717 -10.22 -25.65 -21.47
CA GLN A 717 -9.25 -26.34 -22.34
C GLN A 717 -9.86 -27.60 -22.98
N ALA A 718 -9.41 -27.92 -24.19
CA ALA A 718 -9.64 -29.22 -24.81
C ALA A 718 -8.32 -30.02 -24.81
N ALA A 719 -8.36 -31.29 -24.42
CA ALA A 719 -7.16 -32.11 -24.25
C ALA A 719 -7.30 -33.47 -24.93
N ALA A 720 -6.22 -33.98 -25.52
CA ALA A 720 -6.19 -35.33 -26.05
C ALA A 720 -6.06 -36.36 -24.92
N TYR A 721 -6.61 -37.56 -25.13
CA TYR A 721 -6.45 -38.68 -24.20
C TYR A 721 -4.97 -38.95 -23.88
N GLY A 722 -4.67 -39.15 -22.60
CA GLY A 722 -3.31 -39.44 -22.12
C GLY A 722 -2.38 -38.22 -21.99
N SER A 723 -2.84 -37.02 -22.35
CA SER A 723 -2.05 -35.79 -22.19
C SER A 723 -2.02 -35.27 -20.75
N THR A 724 -1.19 -34.25 -20.49
CA THR A 724 -1.15 -33.52 -19.21
C THR A 724 -1.76 -32.13 -19.38
N VAL A 725 -2.71 -31.77 -18.51
CA VAL A 725 -3.42 -30.48 -18.48
C VAL A 725 -3.04 -29.70 -17.22
N ARG A 726 -2.89 -28.37 -17.35
CA ARG A 726 -2.68 -27.46 -16.21
C ARG A 726 -3.75 -26.38 -16.18
N LEU A 727 -4.49 -26.29 -15.09
CA LEU A 727 -5.42 -25.19 -14.80
C LEU A 727 -4.79 -24.28 -13.74
N THR A 728 -4.74 -22.97 -14.00
CA THR A 728 -4.07 -21.99 -13.14
C THR A 728 -5.04 -20.90 -12.70
N VAL A 729 -4.90 -20.45 -11.45
CA VAL A 729 -5.61 -19.29 -10.90
C VAL A 729 -4.59 -18.36 -10.23
N SER A 730 -4.87 -17.07 -10.21
CA SER A 730 -4.16 -16.12 -9.36
C SER A 730 -5.16 -15.26 -8.61
N ALA A 731 -4.90 -15.03 -7.32
CA ALA A 731 -5.74 -14.23 -6.45
C ALA A 731 -4.86 -13.35 -5.54
N ASP A 732 -5.35 -12.16 -5.18
CA ASP A 732 -4.73 -11.34 -4.16
C ASP A 732 -5.03 -11.90 -2.76
N SER A 733 -4.10 -11.66 -1.83
CA SER A 733 -4.28 -11.93 -0.39
C SER A 733 -4.79 -13.33 0.00
N ALA A 734 -4.72 -14.31 -0.90
CA ALA A 734 -5.21 -15.67 -0.69
C ALA A 734 -4.19 -16.47 0.13
N THR A 735 -4.63 -17.04 1.25
CA THR A 735 -3.80 -17.88 2.11
C THR A 735 -3.99 -19.37 1.84
N SER A 736 -5.09 -19.76 1.19
CA SER A 736 -5.32 -21.15 0.77
C SER A 736 -6.17 -21.25 -0.51
N TYR A 737 -6.04 -22.39 -1.19
CA TYR A 737 -6.78 -22.76 -2.39
C TYR A 737 -7.43 -24.13 -2.17
N GLN A 738 -8.57 -24.38 -2.81
CA GLN A 738 -9.16 -25.71 -2.91
C GLN A 738 -9.85 -25.85 -4.27
N TRP A 739 -9.38 -26.78 -5.10
CA TRP A 739 -10.00 -27.07 -6.40
C TRP A 739 -11.17 -28.04 -6.25
N TYR A 740 -12.18 -27.84 -7.10
CA TYR A 740 -13.39 -28.64 -7.22
C TYR A 740 -13.55 -29.10 -8.66
N LYS A 741 -14.01 -30.34 -8.85
CA LYS A 741 -14.48 -30.89 -10.11
C LYS A 741 -15.97 -31.16 -9.99
N ASP A 742 -16.77 -30.55 -10.85
CA ASP A 742 -18.23 -30.71 -10.89
C ASP A 742 -18.90 -30.47 -9.51
N GLY A 743 -18.36 -29.51 -8.75
CA GLY A 743 -18.82 -29.16 -7.40
C GLY A 743 -18.26 -30.03 -6.26
N VAL A 744 -17.45 -31.05 -6.56
CA VAL A 744 -16.84 -31.95 -5.56
C VAL A 744 -15.37 -31.60 -5.34
N ALA A 745 -14.96 -31.46 -4.08
CA ALA A 745 -13.59 -31.10 -3.73
C ALA A 745 -12.58 -32.20 -4.17
N ILE A 746 -11.53 -31.78 -4.87
CA ILE A 746 -10.42 -32.67 -5.26
C ILE A 746 -9.44 -32.74 -4.09
N ALA A 747 -9.33 -33.90 -3.45
CA ALA A 747 -8.49 -34.08 -2.28
C ALA A 747 -7.02 -33.70 -2.56
N GLY A 748 -6.44 -32.84 -1.72
CA GLY A 748 -5.03 -32.42 -1.83
C GLY A 748 -4.74 -31.36 -2.89
N ALA A 749 -5.72 -30.94 -3.70
CA ALA A 749 -5.54 -29.89 -4.70
C ALA A 749 -5.63 -28.48 -4.06
N THR A 750 -4.58 -28.08 -3.34
CA THR A 750 -4.55 -26.86 -2.53
C THR A 750 -3.57 -25.77 -3.03
N ALA A 751 -3.05 -25.92 -4.25
CA ALA A 751 -2.16 -24.95 -4.88
C ALA A 751 -2.91 -24.07 -5.91
N GLY A 752 -2.32 -22.94 -6.30
CA GLY A 752 -2.84 -22.07 -7.37
C GLY A 752 -2.80 -22.70 -8.77
N THR A 753 -2.21 -23.89 -8.93
CA THR A 753 -2.21 -24.67 -10.18
C THR A 753 -2.65 -26.11 -9.90
N LEU A 754 -3.65 -26.58 -10.64
CA LEU A 754 -4.05 -27.98 -10.71
C LEU A 754 -3.43 -28.63 -11.93
N THR A 755 -2.65 -29.71 -11.73
CA THR A 755 -2.06 -30.50 -12.83
C THR A 755 -2.75 -31.86 -12.89
N LEU A 756 -3.33 -32.19 -14.06
CA LEU A 756 -3.94 -33.48 -14.36
C LEU A 756 -3.02 -34.19 -15.37
N SER A 757 -2.57 -35.41 -15.08
CA SER A 757 -1.69 -36.18 -15.96
C SER A 757 -2.42 -37.40 -16.49
N ASN A 758 -2.10 -37.81 -17.72
CA ASN A 758 -2.72 -38.96 -18.36
C ASN A 758 -4.25 -38.85 -18.43
N VAL A 759 -4.77 -37.69 -18.85
CA VAL A 759 -6.21 -37.38 -18.76
C VAL A 759 -7.09 -38.40 -19.50
N GLN A 760 -8.16 -38.84 -18.83
CA GLN A 760 -9.16 -39.81 -19.30
C GLN A 760 -10.57 -39.25 -19.15
N ASP A 761 -11.60 -39.95 -19.66
CA ASP A 761 -13.00 -39.47 -19.62
C ASP A 761 -13.47 -39.03 -18.22
N ALA A 762 -12.97 -39.68 -17.17
CA ALA A 762 -13.27 -39.31 -15.78
C ALA A 762 -12.75 -37.91 -15.38
N ASP A 763 -11.75 -37.38 -16.07
CA ASP A 763 -11.16 -36.06 -15.88
C ASP A 763 -11.90 -34.96 -16.66
N ALA A 764 -12.75 -35.30 -17.64
CA ALA A 764 -13.59 -34.29 -18.28
C ALA A 764 -14.60 -33.72 -17.27
N GLY A 765 -14.81 -32.40 -17.26
CA GLY A 765 -15.71 -31.76 -16.30
C GLY A 765 -15.47 -30.27 -16.10
N SER A 766 -16.26 -29.67 -15.23
CA SER A 766 -16.17 -28.26 -14.84
C SER A 766 -15.30 -28.11 -13.60
N TYR A 767 -14.20 -27.35 -13.72
CA TYR A 767 -13.27 -27.09 -12.63
C TYR A 767 -13.44 -25.67 -12.09
N THR A 768 -13.60 -25.55 -10.77
CA THR A 768 -13.57 -24.28 -10.05
C THR A 768 -12.56 -24.35 -8.92
N VAL A 769 -12.14 -23.20 -8.42
CA VAL A 769 -11.27 -23.10 -7.24
C VAL A 769 -11.83 -22.07 -6.27
N VAL A 770 -11.89 -22.45 -5.01
CA VAL A 770 -12.21 -21.54 -3.91
C VAL A 770 -10.90 -21.05 -3.34
N VAL A 771 -10.68 -19.74 -3.39
CA VAL A 771 -9.55 -19.07 -2.76
C VAL A 771 -10.02 -18.44 -1.44
N THR A 772 -9.26 -18.62 -0.37
CA THR A 772 -9.68 -18.22 0.98
C THR A 772 -8.59 -17.43 1.69
N ASN A 773 -9.00 -16.49 2.53
CA ASN A 773 -8.17 -15.89 3.57
C ASN A 773 -8.93 -15.80 4.90
N ALA A 774 -8.37 -15.12 5.90
CA ALA A 774 -8.98 -15.02 7.23
C ALA A 774 -10.34 -14.28 7.24
N LYS A 775 -10.67 -13.55 6.16
CA LYS A 775 -11.85 -12.66 6.08
C LYS A 775 -12.94 -13.18 5.16
N GLY A 776 -12.67 -14.18 4.34
CA GLY A 776 -13.68 -14.82 3.51
C GLY A 776 -13.08 -15.64 2.37
N SER A 777 -13.94 -16.05 1.45
CA SER A 777 -13.55 -16.81 0.26
C SER A 777 -14.22 -16.28 -1.00
N THR A 778 -13.53 -16.48 -2.12
CA THR A 778 -14.02 -16.15 -3.46
C THR A 778 -13.89 -17.39 -4.33
N THR A 779 -14.92 -17.68 -5.13
CA THR A 779 -14.93 -18.81 -6.05
C THR A 779 -14.60 -18.33 -7.47
N SER A 780 -13.75 -19.06 -8.18
CA SER A 780 -13.41 -18.76 -9.57
C SER A 780 -14.59 -18.97 -10.52
N ASN A 781 -14.45 -18.41 -11.72
CA ASN A 781 -15.23 -18.88 -12.86
C ASN A 781 -14.89 -20.35 -13.13
N ALA A 782 -15.84 -21.07 -13.74
CA ALA A 782 -15.64 -22.45 -14.16
C ALA A 782 -14.74 -22.54 -15.39
N ALA A 783 -13.70 -23.37 -15.32
CA ALA A 783 -12.90 -23.82 -16.45
C ALA A 783 -13.35 -25.22 -16.86
N VAL A 784 -13.85 -25.39 -18.08
CA VAL A 784 -14.32 -26.67 -18.57
C VAL A 784 -13.17 -27.43 -19.24
N LEU A 785 -12.98 -28.70 -18.88
CA LEU A 785 -12.07 -29.61 -19.56
C LEU A 785 -12.87 -30.59 -20.43
N THR A 786 -12.64 -30.57 -21.75
CA THR A 786 -13.23 -31.52 -22.71
C THR A 786 -12.15 -32.40 -23.33
N LEU A 787 -12.46 -33.67 -23.59
CA LEU A 787 -11.53 -34.57 -24.28
C LEU A 787 -11.84 -34.69 -25.76
N VAL A 788 -10.78 -34.81 -26.57
CA VAL A 788 -10.87 -35.01 -28.01
C VAL A 788 -10.17 -36.32 -28.41
N SER A 789 -10.84 -37.14 -29.22
CA SER A 789 -10.22 -38.31 -29.86
C SER A 789 -9.42 -37.86 -31.08
N VAL A 790 -8.21 -38.40 -31.23
CA VAL A 790 -7.37 -38.16 -32.40
C VAL A 790 -7.37 -39.42 -33.26
N ASP A 791 -7.83 -39.31 -34.50
CA ASP A 791 -7.90 -40.42 -35.46
C ASP A 791 -6.48 -40.76 -35.97
N THR A 792 -6.03 -42.01 -35.82
CA THR A 792 -4.62 -42.41 -35.94
C THR A 792 -4.24 -43.09 -37.26
N GLN A 793 -4.99 -42.89 -38.35
CA GLN A 793 -4.64 -43.38 -39.69
C GLN A 793 -4.68 -42.27 -40.77
N LYS A 794 -3.54 -41.68 -41.11
CA LYS A 794 -3.49 -40.61 -42.13
C LYS A 794 -2.23 -40.63 -43.00
N LEU A 795 -2.35 -40.19 -44.25
CA LEU A 795 -1.21 -39.71 -45.03
C LEU A 795 -0.63 -38.47 -44.33
N VAL A 796 0.61 -38.56 -43.86
CA VAL A 796 1.25 -37.48 -43.07
C VAL A 796 2.17 -36.58 -43.90
N ASN A 797 2.65 -37.09 -45.04
CA ASN A 797 3.44 -36.34 -46.02
C ASN A 797 3.08 -36.83 -47.41
N LEU A 798 2.99 -35.88 -48.33
CA LEU A 798 2.90 -36.13 -49.75
C LEU A 798 3.89 -35.24 -50.48
N SER A 799 4.68 -35.84 -51.36
CA SER A 799 5.76 -35.16 -52.06
C SER A 799 5.91 -35.65 -53.49
N SER A 800 6.48 -34.84 -54.38
CA SER A 800 6.81 -35.27 -55.73
C SER A 800 8.07 -34.64 -56.28
N ARG A 801 8.95 -35.47 -56.84
CA ARG A 801 10.20 -35.07 -57.49
C ARG A 801 10.06 -35.22 -59.00
N SER A 802 10.38 -34.17 -59.75
CA SER A 802 10.33 -34.20 -61.21
C SER A 802 11.21 -33.12 -61.85
N PHE A 803 11.42 -33.21 -63.16
CA PHE A 803 12.09 -32.16 -63.93
C PHE A 803 11.12 -31.01 -64.20
N VAL A 804 11.52 -29.79 -63.82
CA VAL A 804 10.81 -28.53 -64.06
C VAL A 804 11.41 -27.86 -65.29
N SER A 805 10.57 -27.52 -66.26
CA SER A 805 10.93 -26.73 -67.44
C SER A 805 10.03 -25.48 -67.52
N THR A 806 10.05 -24.77 -68.64
CA THR A 806 9.30 -23.52 -68.85
C THR A 806 7.92 -23.76 -69.48
N GLY A 807 7.05 -22.75 -69.42
CA GLY A 807 5.72 -22.78 -70.05
C GLY A 807 4.79 -23.82 -69.42
N GLU A 808 4.20 -24.68 -70.24
CA GLU A 808 3.25 -25.70 -69.79
C GLU A 808 3.90 -26.88 -69.04
N ASN A 809 5.25 -26.93 -69.02
CA ASN A 809 6.06 -28.01 -68.44
C ASN A 809 6.62 -27.69 -67.05
N ILE A 810 6.06 -26.69 -66.36
CA ILE A 810 6.33 -26.49 -64.93
C ILE A 810 5.77 -27.67 -64.11
N GLN A 811 6.29 -27.89 -62.90
CA GLN A 811 5.74 -28.90 -62.01
C GLN A 811 4.45 -28.39 -61.37
N ILE A 812 3.37 -29.16 -61.48
CA ILE A 812 2.06 -28.80 -60.94
C ILE A 812 1.59 -29.91 -60.01
N ALA A 813 1.62 -29.64 -58.70
CA ALA A 813 1.13 -30.55 -57.67
C ALA A 813 -0.27 -30.15 -57.17
N GLY A 814 -1.27 -31.00 -57.42
CA GLY A 814 -2.60 -30.86 -56.84
C GLY A 814 -2.70 -31.56 -55.48
N PHE A 815 -3.45 -30.97 -54.56
CA PHE A 815 -3.75 -31.59 -53.26
C PHE A 815 -5.14 -31.19 -52.75
N ILE A 816 -5.78 -32.07 -51.98
CA ILE A 816 -7.12 -31.85 -51.42
C ILE A 816 -7.07 -31.88 -49.89
N ILE A 817 -7.69 -30.87 -49.27
CA ILE A 817 -8.02 -30.86 -47.84
C ILE A 817 -9.44 -31.40 -47.69
N GLY A 818 -9.56 -32.61 -47.15
CA GLY A 818 -10.84 -33.21 -46.80
C GLY A 818 -11.29 -32.83 -45.39
N GLY A 819 -12.58 -32.97 -45.09
CA GLY A 819 -13.18 -32.63 -43.79
C GLY A 819 -14.01 -31.35 -43.83
N THR A 820 -14.23 -30.74 -42.66
CA THR A 820 -15.15 -29.60 -42.49
C THR A 820 -14.50 -28.35 -41.88
N GLN A 821 -13.23 -28.44 -41.46
CA GLN A 821 -12.48 -27.38 -40.79
C GLN A 821 -11.30 -26.93 -41.64
N SER A 822 -10.88 -25.68 -41.48
CA SER A 822 -9.63 -25.22 -42.10
C SER A 822 -8.43 -25.92 -41.47
N LYS A 823 -7.42 -26.19 -42.29
CA LYS A 823 -6.20 -26.91 -41.92
C LYS A 823 -4.98 -26.07 -42.25
N GLN A 824 -4.06 -25.93 -41.29
CA GLN A 824 -2.77 -25.32 -41.56
C GLN A 824 -1.86 -26.34 -42.25
N VAL A 825 -1.29 -25.94 -43.38
CA VAL A 825 -0.37 -26.72 -44.19
C VAL A 825 0.95 -25.98 -44.39
N LEU A 826 2.03 -26.75 -44.41
CA LEU A 826 3.36 -26.31 -44.85
C LEU A 826 3.59 -26.86 -46.26
N ILE A 827 3.74 -25.96 -47.24
CA ILE A 827 3.98 -26.29 -48.65
C ILE A 827 5.41 -25.85 -48.99
N ARG A 828 6.19 -26.73 -49.61
CA ARG A 828 7.63 -26.54 -49.86
C ARG A 828 8.00 -26.88 -51.29
N ALA A 829 8.95 -26.15 -51.86
CA ALA A 829 9.58 -26.45 -53.14
C ALA A 829 11.10 -26.46 -52.98
N TRP A 830 11.69 -27.64 -53.08
CA TRP A 830 13.13 -27.86 -53.00
C TRP A 830 13.76 -27.68 -54.38
N GLY A 831 14.90 -26.98 -54.39
CA GLY A 831 15.83 -26.86 -55.49
C GLY A 831 17.26 -27.04 -54.96
N PRO A 832 17.93 -25.99 -54.46
CA PRO A 832 19.29 -26.10 -53.93
C PRO A 832 19.48 -27.14 -52.81
N ALA A 833 18.49 -27.33 -51.93
CA ALA A 833 18.60 -28.31 -50.86
C ALA A 833 18.68 -29.76 -51.36
N LEU A 834 18.32 -30.05 -52.61
CA LEU A 834 18.46 -31.39 -53.18
C LEU A 834 19.93 -31.81 -53.38
N ASN A 835 20.85 -30.85 -53.42
CA ASN A 835 22.28 -31.12 -53.56
C ASN A 835 22.84 -31.96 -52.41
N SER A 836 22.31 -31.80 -51.19
CA SER A 836 22.75 -32.61 -50.03
C SER A 836 22.35 -34.09 -50.14
N PHE A 837 21.46 -34.42 -51.08
CA PHE A 837 21.01 -35.78 -51.39
C PHE A 837 21.59 -36.31 -52.70
N SER A 838 22.63 -35.65 -53.24
CA SER A 838 23.31 -36.03 -54.48
C SER A 838 22.37 -36.11 -55.68
N VAL A 839 21.29 -35.32 -55.69
CA VAL A 839 20.39 -35.22 -56.86
C VAL A 839 21.04 -34.30 -57.90
N PRO A 840 21.40 -34.82 -59.09
CA PRO A 840 22.00 -34.00 -60.14
C PRO A 840 20.97 -33.06 -60.75
N ASN A 841 21.43 -31.98 -61.41
CA ASN A 841 20.61 -31.04 -62.17
C ASN A 841 19.44 -30.42 -61.38
N TYR A 842 19.59 -30.17 -60.08
CA TYR A 842 18.53 -29.55 -59.28
C TYR A 842 18.20 -28.13 -59.78
N LEU A 843 16.94 -27.71 -59.60
CA LEU A 843 16.48 -26.37 -59.96
C LEU A 843 17.17 -25.34 -59.06
N GLY A 844 17.97 -24.44 -59.64
CA GLY A 844 18.83 -23.55 -58.86
C GLY A 844 18.09 -22.46 -58.05
N ASP A 845 16.84 -22.15 -58.40
CA ASP A 845 16.05 -21.07 -57.80
C ASP A 845 14.54 -21.33 -58.01
N PRO A 846 13.91 -22.20 -57.18
CA PRO A 846 12.50 -22.54 -57.28
C PRO A 846 11.57 -21.42 -56.77
N VAL A 847 10.54 -21.10 -57.55
CA VAL A 847 9.42 -20.23 -57.16
C VAL A 847 8.17 -21.08 -56.95
N LEU A 848 7.58 -20.99 -55.77
CA LEU A 848 6.36 -21.71 -55.37
C LEU A 848 5.14 -20.79 -55.45
N THR A 849 4.12 -21.18 -56.20
CA THR A 849 2.83 -20.47 -56.26
C THR A 849 1.67 -21.40 -55.93
N VAL A 850 0.81 -21.01 -55.00
CA VAL A 850 -0.36 -21.80 -54.56
C VAL A 850 -1.63 -21.17 -55.11
N LEU A 851 -2.49 -21.98 -55.71
CA LEU A 851 -3.77 -21.57 -56.30
C LEU A 851 -4.95 -22.38 -55.73
N ASP A 852 -6.13 -21.77 -55.72
CA ASP A 852 -7.40 -22.45 -55.44
C ASP A 852 -7.97 -23.17 -56.68
N SER A 853 -9.08 -23.89 -56.50
CA SER A 853 -9.80 -24.58 -57.59
C SER A 853 -10.31 -23.64 -58.72
N GLY A 854 -10.47 -22.35 -58.45
CA GLY A 854 -10.82 -21.32 -59.42
C GLY A 854 -9.62 -20.78 -60.22
N ARG A 855 -8.40 -21.30 -59.96
CA ARG A 855 -7.12 -20.81 -60.49
C ARG A 855 -6.75 -19.40 -60.01
N ASN A 856 -7.28 -18.96 -58.87
CA ASN A 856 -6.83 -17.72 -58.24
C ASN A 856 -5.54 -17.97 -57.47
N VAL A 857 -4.56 -17.07 -57.60
CA VAL A 857 -3.32 -17.14 -56.82
C VAL A 857 -3.61 -16.75 -55.36
N LEU A 858 -3.33 -17.66 -54.44
CA LEU A 858 -3.48 -17.45 -53.00
C LEU A 858 -2.19 -16.91 -52.37
N ALA A 859 -1.04 -17.44 -52.78
CA ALA A 859 0.28 -17.01 -52.31
C ALA A 859 1.40 -17.42 -53.28
N THR A 860 2.48 -16.64 -53.29
CA THR A 860 3.72 -16.95 -54.00
C THR A 860 4.90 -16.73 -53.07
N ASN A 861 5.88 -17.63 -53.09
CA ASN A 861 7.15 -17.48 -52.39
C ASN A 861 8.34 -17.84 -53.30
N ASP A 862 9.40 -17.08 -53.16
CA ASP A 862 10.67 -17.12 -53.87
C ASP A 862 11.70 -16.80 -52.78
N ASP A 863 12.45 -17.82 -52.34
CA ASP A 863 13.24 -17.87 -51.10
C ASP A 863 12.44 -17.96 -49.78
N TRP A 864 12.57 -19.08 -49.07
CA TRP A 864 11.85 -19.36 -47.80
C TRP A 864 12.34 -18.53 -46.62
N SER A 865 13.59 -18.07 -46.65
CA SER A 865 14.25 -17.36 -45.54
C SER A 865 13.98 -15.85 -45.50
N GLY A 866 12.96 -15.39 -46.24
CA GLY A 866 12.52 -13.99 -46.31
C GLY A 866 11.84 -13.46 -45.03
N SER A 867 10.66 -12.85 -45.12
CA SER A 867 10.07 -12.02 -44.05
C SER A 867 9.46 -12.76 -42.84
N SER A 868 9.49 -14.11 -42.77
CA SER A 868 8.89 -14.87 -41.64
C SER A 868 9.53 -16.26 -41.39
N PRO A 869 10.87 -16.38 -41.28
CA PRO A 869 11.55 -17.66 -41.15
C PRO A 869 11.17 -18.39 -39.85
N GLU A 870 10.87 -17.68 -38.77
CA GLU A 870 10.46 -18.27 -37.49
C GLU A 870 9.12 -19.03 -37.62
N THR A 871 8.20 -18.54 -38.46
CA THR A 871 6.90 -19.19 -38.68
C THR A 871 7.06 -20.50 -39.46
N ILE A 872 7.94 -20.49 -40.47
CA ILE A 872 8.27 -21.69 -41.26
C ILE A 872 9.05 -22.69 -40.40
N GLU A 873 10.02 -22.25 -39.60
CA GLU A 873 10.80 -23.10 -38.69
C GLU A 873 9.91 -23.77 -37.62
N ALA A 874 8.95 -23.04 -37.07
CA ALA A 874 7.95 -23.59 -36.15
C ALA A 874 7.07 -24.64 -36.85
N ALA A 875 6.60 -24.38 -38.07
CA ALA A 875 5.82 -25.34 -38.85
C ALA A 875 6.62 -26.59 -39.23
N VAL A 876 7.89 -26.44 -39.62
CA VAL A 876 8.84 -27.54 -39.90
C VAL A 876 9.03 -28.42 -38.67
N THR A 877 9.17 -27.81 -37.49
CA THR A 877 9.28 -28.53 -36.21
C THR A 877 8.01 -29.31 -35.90
N ARG A 878 6.82 -28.70 -36.09
CA ARG A 878 5.52 -29.36 -35.86
C ARG A 878 5.26 -30.52 -36.82
N SER A 879 5.63 -30.39 -38.08
CA SER A 879 5.38 -31.42 -39.11
C SER A 879 6.44 -32.52 -39.16
N GLY A 880 7.54 -32.39 -38.40
CA GLY A 880 8.70 -33.30 -38.48
C GLY A 880 9.44 -33.22 -39.82
N ALA A 881 9.27 -32.12 -40.56
CA ALA A 881 9.92 -31.94 -41.86
C ALA A 881 11.43 -31.65 -41.68
N TRP A 882 12.24 -32.01 -42.67
CA TRP A 882 13.67 -31.75 -42.61
C TRP A 882 13.98 -30.25 -42.66
N ALA A 883 14.77 -29.74 -41.71
CA ALA A 883 15.15 -28.33 -41.64
C ALA A 883 16.15 -27.95 -42.74
N TRP A 884 15.93 -26.83 -43.41
CA TRP A 884 16.90 -26.26 -44.36
C TRP A 884 17.82 -25.26 -43.66
N THR A 885 19.01 -25.05 -44.21
CA THR A 885 19.91 -23.99 -43.78
C THR A 885 19.36 -22.63 -44.21
N ARG A 886 19.32 -21.64 -43.28
CA ARG A 886 18.93 -20.26 -43.60
C ARG A 886 19.81 -19.70 -44.74
N GLY A 887 19.19 -18.99 -45.69
CA GLY A 887 19.86 -18.47 -46.88
C GLY A 887 19.81 -19.38 -48.10
N SER A 888 19.16 -20.55 -48.02
CA SER A 888 18.86 -21.35 -49.22
C SER A 888 17.78 -20.68 -50.09
N LYS A 889 17.87 -20.89 -51.40
CA LYS A 889 16.89 -20.40 -52.39
C LYS A 889 15.67 -21.31 -52.58
N ASP A 890 15.54 -22.35 -51.75
CA ASP A 890 14.30 -23.14 -51.72
C ASP A 890 13.11 -22.24 -51.34
N ALA A 891 11.89 -22.59 -51.74
CA ALA A 891 10.69 -21.81 -51.41
C ALA A 891 9.78 -22.58 -50.43
N ALA A 892 9.12 -21.87 -49.51
CA ALA A 892 8.14 -22.45 -48.60
C ALA A 892 7.05 -21.45 -48.18
N LEU A 893 5.86 -21.99 -47.91
CA LEU A 893 4.68 -21.27 -47.44
C LEU A 893 4.01 -22.03 -46.29
N VAL A 894 3.57 -21.31 -45.26
CA VAL A 894 2.64 -21.83 -44.25
C VAL A 894 1.29 -21.17 -44.49
N MET A 895 0.25 -21.97 -44.74
CA MET A 895 -1.07 -21.48 -45.13
C MET A 895 -2.17 -22.16 -44.32
N THR A 896 -3.21 -21.43 -43.92
CA THR A 896 -4.43 -22.02 -43.37
C THR A 896 -5.48 -22.08 -44.47
N LEU A 897 -5.86 -23.28 -44.88
CA LEU A 897 -6.69 -23.51 -46.05
C LEU A 897 -7.98 -24.24 -45.65
N PRO A 898 -9.18 -23.78 -46.10
CA PRO A 898 -10.42 -24.51 -45.89
C PRO A 898 -10.48 -25.83 -46.69
N PRO A 899 -11.41 -26.75 -46.39
CA PRO A 899 -11.61 -27.95 -47.20
C PRO A 899 -11.87 -27.61 -48.66
N GLY A 900 -11.14 -28.26 -49.57
CA GLY A 900 -11.15 -27.91 -50.99
C GLY A 900 -9.93 -28.44 -51.75
N ALA A 901 -9.94 -28.27 -53.07
CA ALA A 901 -8.85 -28.64 -53.97
C ALA A 901 -7.95 -27.43 -54.26
N TYR A 902 -6.64 -27.66 -54.18
CA TYR A 902 -5.60 -26.64 -54.36
C TYR A 902 -4.51 -27.13 -55.30
N THR A 903 -3.72 -26.20 -55.81
CA THR A 903 -2.58 -26.50 -56.70
C THR A 903 -1.35 -25.72 -56.29
N ALA A 904 -0.23 -26.41 -56.08
CA ALA A 904 1.11 -25.84 -55.91
C ALA A 904 1.88 -25.96 -57.24
N GLN A 905 2.22 -24.81 -57.82
CA GLN A 905 3.04 -24.70 -59.02
C GLN A 905 4.48 -24.38 -58.64
N VAL A 906 5.43 -25.14 -59.18
CA VAL A 906 6.87 -24.89 -59.02
C VAL A 906 7.47 -24.57 -60.38
N ALA A 907 8.05 -23.38 -60.50
CA ALA A 907 8.74 -22.89 -61.69
C ALA A 907 10.13 -22.36 -61.32
N GLY A 908 11.08 -22.36 -62.27
CA GLY A 908 12.36 -21.70 -62.05
C GLY A 908 12.26 -20.19 -62.21
N LYS A 909 12.86 -19.44 -61.28
CA LYS A 909 12.99 -17.99 -61.40
C LYS A 909 13.65 -17.62 -62.74
N ASN A 910 13.08 -16.66 -63.45
CA ASN A 910 13.52 -16.22 -64.78
C ASN A 910 13.62 -17.36 -65.84
N GLY A 911 12.83 -18.42 -65.70
CA GLY A 911 12.83 -19.54 -66.66
C GLY A 911 13.94 -20.57 -66.44
N GLY A 912 14.48 -20.66 -65.21
CA GLY A 912 15.39 -21.74 -64.84
C GLY A 912 14.75 -23.12 -64.98
N GLU A 913 15.54 -24.12 -65.36
CA GLU A 913 15.11 -25.51 -65.49
C GLU A 913 15.95 -26.42 -64.58
N GLY A 914 15.37 -27.54 -64.15
CA GLY A 914 16.06 -28.49 -63.28
C GLY A 914 15.11 -29.34 -62.45
N VAL A 915 15.64 -30.28 -61.67
CA VAL A 915 14.87 -31.16 -60.80
C VAL A 915 14.43 -30.41 -59.55
N ALA A 916 13.14 -30.44 -59.26
CA ALA A 916 12.57 -29.91 -58.02
C ALA A 916 11.79 -30.98 -57.26
N LEU A 917 11.65 -30.81 -55.94
CA LEU A 917 10.77 -31.61 -55.09
C LEU A 917 9.74 -30.70 -54.44
N VAL A 918 8.45 -30.92 -54.69
CA VAL A 918 7.36 -30.23 -53.98
C VAL A 918 6.82 -31.12 -52.87
N GLU A 919 6.54 -30.54 -51.71
CA GLU A 919 5.99 -31.26 -50.55
C GLU A 919 4.84 -30.49 -49.92
N VAL A 920 3.87 -31.22 -49.36
CA VAL A 920 2.78 -30.68 -48.54
C VAL A 920 2.70 -31.46 -47.22
N PHE A 921 2.77 -30.75 -46.10
CA PHE A 921 2.62 -31.30 -44.75
C PHE A 921 1.44 -30.64 -44.04
N GLU A 922 0.79 -31.39 -43.15
CA GLU A 922 -0.08 -30.79 -42.12
C GLU A 922 0.80 -30.16 -41.02
N SER A 923 0.44 -28.97 -40.51
CA SER A 923 1.25 -28.24 -39.52
C SER A 923 0.47 -27.60 -38.36
N ASP A 924 -0.77 -28.02 -38.10
CA ASP A 924 -1.63 -27.51 -37.01
C ASP A 924 -1.12 -27.88 -35.59
N GLU A 925 -1.40 -27.03 -34.59
CA GLU A 925 -1.11 -27.30 -33.16
C GLU A 925 -2.20 -28.15 -32.47
N ASN A 926 -3.41 -28.16 -33.03
CA ASN A 926 -4.56 -28.89 -32.49
C ASN A 926 -4.95 -30.03 -33.43
N ALA A 927 -5.37 -31.16 -32.86
CA ALA A 927 -5.92 -32.25 -33.65
C ALA A 927 -7.28 -31.82 -34.25
N THR A 928 -7.36 -31.77 -35.59
CA THR A 928 -8.57 -31.46 -36.35
C THR A 928 -9.07 -32.71 -37.08
N THR A 929 -10.38 -32.75 -37.39
CA THR A 929 -10.99 -33.85 -38.19
C THR A 929 -10.74 -33.71 -39.69
N SER A 930 -10.19 -32.57 -40.13
CA SER A 930 -9.83 -32.35 -41.54
C SER A 930 -8.45 -32.94 -41.82
N LYS A 931 -8.18 -33.41 -43.03
CA LYS A 931 -6.90 -34.06 -43.37
C LYS A 931 -6.53 -33.91 -44.83
N LEU A 932 -5.25 -34.07 -45.14
CA LEU A 932 -4.76 -34.24 -46.51
C LEU A 932 -5.18 -35.63 -47.02
N ILE A 933 -5.94 -35.69 -48.13
CA ILE A 933 -6.50 -36.97 -48.61
C ILE A 933 -5.88 -37.46 -49.93
N ASN A 934 -5.16 -36.60 -50.67
CA ASN A 934 -4.42 -36.99 -51.87
C ASN A 934 -3.30 -36.01 -52.23
N ILE A 935 -2.41 -36.48 -53.10
CA ILE A 935 -1.52 -35.65 -53.92
C ILE A 935 -1.57 -36.17 -55.33
N SER A 936 -1.57 -35.25 -56.27
CA SER A 936 -1.40 -35.52 -57.68
C SER A 936 -0.29 -34.61 -58.19
N THR A 937 0.58 -35.07 -59.07
CA THR A 937 1.61 -34.21 -59.68
C THR A 937 1.70 -34.47 -61.16
N ARG A 938 1.43 -33.42 -61.94
CA ARG A 938 1.68 -33.38 -63.38
C ARG A 938 3.05 -32.78 -63.63
N ALA A 939 3.90 -33.51 -64.34
CA ALA A 939 5.22 -33.04 -64.71
C ALA A 939 5.73 -33.72 -65.99
N TYR A 940 6.79 -33.16 -66.56
CA TYR A 940 7.50 -33.76 -67.69
C TYR A 940 8.44 -34.87 -67.21
N VAL A 941 8.23 -36.09 -67.72
CA VAL A 941 9.02 -37.29 -67.39
C VAL A 941 10.13 -37.45 -68.42
N LYS A 942 11.39 -37.54 -67.96
CA LYS A 942 12.55 -37.87 -68.80
C LYS A 942 13.08 -39.28 -68.50
N SER A 943 14.02 -39.74 -69.32
CA SER A 943 14.76 -40.99 -69.09
C SER A 943 15.81 -40.87 -67.98
N GLY A 944 16.33 -42.00 -67.49
CA GLY A 944 17.44 -42.01 -66.53
C GLY A 944 16.99 -41.66 -65.10
N SER A 945 17.67 -40.70 -64.47
CA SER A 945 17.39 -40.25 -63.09
C SER A 945 16.34 -39.13 -63.00
N GLU A 946 15.89 -38.58 -64.14
CA GLU A 946 14.98 -37.41 -64.24
C GLU A 946 13.51 -37.83 -64.47
N ILE A 947 13.11 -38.94 -63.85
CA ILE A 947 11.77 -39.52 -63.91
C ILE A 947 10.82 -38.79 -62.94
N LEU A 948 9.51 -39.02 -63.04
CA LEU A 948 8.53 -38.51 -62.06
C LEU A 948 8.43 -39.48 -60.89
N ILE A 949 8.61 -38.97 -59.66
CA ILE A 949 8.53 -39.77 -58.43
C ILE A 949 7.50 -39.12 -57.51
N GLY A 950 6.44 -39.83 -57.16
CA GLY A 950 5.51 -39.45 -56.08
C GLY A 950 5.92 -40.11 -54.76
N GLY A 951 6.44 -39.34 -53.82
CA GLY A 951 6.73 -39.79 -52.45
C GLY A 951 5.50 -39.63 -51.55
N PHE A 952 5.30 -40.57 -50.63
CA PHE A 952 4.24 -40.47 -49.62
C PHE A 952 4.60 -41.24 -48.35
N VAL A 953 4.05 -40.80 -47.22
CA VAL A 953 4.25 -41.44 -45.91
C VAL A 953 2.92 -41.84 -45.30
N ILE A 954 2.81 -43.11 -44.93
CA ILE A 954 1.70 -43.64 -44.13
C ILE A 954 2.06 -43.41 -42.66
N GLY A 955 1.30 -42.55 -41.97
CA GLY A 955 1.44 -42.33 -40.53
C GLY A 955 0.38 -43.09 -39.73
N GLY A 956 0.67 -43.34 -38.45
CA GLY A 956 -0.20 -44.12 -37.58
C GLY A 956 0.44 -45.43 -37.12
N SER A 957 -0.37 -46.30 -36.53
CA SER A 957 0.07 -47.59 -35.97
C SER A 957 -0.54 -48.82 -36.67
N THR A 958 -1.23 -48.62 -37.81
CA THR A 958 -1.90 -49.70 -38.55
C THR A 958 -1.72 -49.51 -40.06
N PRO A 959 -1.66 -50.60 -40.85
CA PRO A 959 -1.53 -50.50 -42.30
C PRO A 959 -2.72 -49.80 -42.96
N LYS A 960 -2.45 -49.13 -44.09
CA LYS A 960 -3.38 -48.29 -44.84
C LYS A 960 -3.46 -48.75 -46.28
N ARG A 961 -4.68 -48.79 -46.82
CA ARG A 961 -4.91 -49.08 -48.24
C ARG A 961 -4.81 -47.80 -49.06
N VAL A 962 -4.08 -47.84 -50.17
CA VAL A 962 -3.86 -46.71 -51.08
C VAL A 962 -4.11 -47.11 -52.52
N LEU A 963 -4.56 -46.14 -53.31
CA LEU A 963 -4.63 -46.22 -54.76
C LEU A 963 -3.54 -45.32 -55.36
N ILE A 964 -2.68 -45.89 -56.20
CA ILE A 964 -1.58 -45.18 -56.87
C ILE A 964 -1.79 -45.26 -58.38
N ARG A 965 -1.69 -44.13 -59.08
CA ARG A 965 -1.96 -44.01 -60.52
C ARG A 965 -0.82 -43.30 -61.23
N ALA A 966 -0.53 -43.74 -62.45
CA ALA A 966 0.34 -43.08 -63.41
C ALA A 966 -0.45 -42.86 -64.69
N ASN A 967 -0.88 -41.61 -64.91
CA ASN A 967 -1.66 -41.22 -66.07
C ASN A 967 -0.73 -40.64 -67.14
N GLY A 968 -0.76 -41.17 -68.35
CA GLY A 968 -0.09 -40.69 -69.54
C GLY A 968 -1.12 -40.46 -70.66
N PRO A 969 -1.49 -41.49 -71.45
CA PRO A 969 -2.39 -41.34 -72.61
C PRO A 969 -3.74 -40.68 -72.29
N SER A 970 -4.33 -41.00 -71.13
CA SER A 970 -5.63 -40.44 -70.73
C SER A 970 -5.61 -38.92 -70.52
N LEU A 971 -4.44 -38.30 -70.33
CA LEU A 971 -4.33 -36.85 -70.16
C LEU A 971 -4.67 -36.08 -71.44
N THR A 972 -4.58 -36.71 -72.62
CA THR A 972 -4.96 -36.11 -73.90
C THR A 972 -6.42 -35.65 -73.90
N ALA A 973 -7.31 -36.40 -73.24
CA ALA A 973 -8.73 -36.05 -73.11
C ALA A 973 -8.96 -34.75 -72.30
N TYR A 974 -7.97 -34.33 -71.52
CA TYR A 974 -7.99 -33.11 -70.70
C TYR A 974 -7.16 -31.98 -71.31
N GLY A 975 -6.79 -32.09 -72.59
CA GLY A 975 -6.08 -31.05 -73.33
C GLY A 975 -4.58 -30.95 -73.01
N VAL A 976 -3.98 -31.98 -72.41
CA VAL A 976 -2.53 -32.04 -72.19
C VAL A 976 -1.84 -32.54 -73.46
N ALA A 977 -0.91 -31.75 -74.00
CA ALA A 977 -0.08 -32.13 -75.15
C ALA A 977 1.18 -32.91 -74.72
N ASN A 978 1.78 -33.65 -75.65
CA ASN A 978 3.04 -34.40 -75.46
C ASN A 978 3.01 -35.37 -74.27
N VAL A 979 1.90 -36.10 -74.11
CA VAL A 979 1.73 -37.05 -73.02
C VAL A 979 2.72 -38.20 -73.10
N LEU A 980 3.04 -38.80 -71.95
CA LEU A 980 3.83 -40.02 -71.90
C LEU A 980 2.95 -41.19 -72.41
N GLU A 981 3.18 -41.64 -73.64
CA GLU A 981 2.30 -42.59 -74.35
C GLU A 981 2.19 -43.99 -73.70
N ASP A 982 3.15 -44.36 -72.85
CA ASP A 982 3.22 -45.70 -72.25
C ASP A 982 3.93 -45.62 -70.87
N PRO A 983 3.22 -45.15 -69.82
CA PRO A 983 3.77 -44.98 -68.47
C PRO A 983 3.84 -46.31 -67.71
N THR A 984 5.02 -46.63 -67.19
CA THR A 984 5.19 -47.70 -66.20
C THR A 984 5.24 -47.13 -64.79
N LEU A 985 4.59 -47.81 -63.84
CA LEU A 985 4.51 -47.43 -62.44
C LEU A 985 5.19 -48.49 -61.57
N THR A 986 6.13 -48.10 -60.72
CA THR A 986 6.77 -49.02 -59.75
C THR A 986 6.79 -48.39 -58.36
N VAL A 987 6.34 -49.12 -57.35
CA VAL A 987 6.33 -48.67 -55.95
C VAL A 987 7.52 -49.25 -55.21
N PHE A 988 8.22 -48.43 -54.44
CA PHE A 988 9.37 -48.78 -53.63
C PHE A 988 9.14 -48.45 -52.16
N ASP A 989 9.75 -49.24 -51.27
CA ASP A 989 9.79 -48.96 -49.83
C ASP A 989 10.86 -47.89 -49.48
N ALA A 990 10.97 -47.55 -48.19
CA ALA A 990 11.92 -46.56 -47.68
C ALA A 990 13.41 -46.91 -47.94
N HIS A 991 13.72 -48.19 -48.21
CA HIS A 991 15.07 -48.66 -48.52
C HIS A 991 15.33 -48.74 -50.03
N SER A 992 14.43 -48.20 -50.86
CA SER A 992 14.47 -48.26 -52.32
C SER A 992 14.38 -49.69 -52.87
N ASN A 993 13.76 -50.63 -52.14
CA ASN A 993 13.45 -51.95 -52.67
C ASN A 993 12.16 -51.90 -53.49
N PRO A 994 12.13 -52.43 -54.73
CA PRO A 994 10.89 -52.49 -55.52
C PRO A 994 9.90 -53.45 -54.86
N MET A 995 8.69 -52.97 -54.60
CA MET A 995 7.61 -53.77 -54.02
C MET A 995 6.70 -54.36 -55.08
N THR A 996 6.25 -53.54 -56.02
CA THR A 996 5.39 -53.96 -57.11
C THR A 996 5.50 -53.00 -58.29
N SER A 997 5.17 -53.48 -59.49
CA SER A 997 5.18 -52.69 -60.71
C SER A 997 3.93 -52.99 -61.54
N ASN A 998 3.43 -51.98 -62.23
CA ASN A 998 2.39 -52.14 -63.24
C ASN A 998 2.72 -51.35 -64.51
N ASP A 999 2.34 -51.92 -65.65
CA ASP A 999 2.54 -51.42 -67.01
C ASP A 999 1.26 -51.83 -67.75
N ASP A 1000 0.35 -50.85 -67.95
CA ASP A 1000 -1.08 -50.99 -68.28
C ASP A 1000 -2.03 -51.36 -67.12
N TRP A 1001 -3.17 -50.66 -66.99
CA TRP A 1001 -4.12 -50.84 -65.87
C TRP A 1001 -5.12 -51.99 -66.05
N GLY A 1002 -5.36 -52.44 -67.28
CA GLY A 1002 -6.17 -53.62 -67.61
C GLY A 1002 -7.66 -53.62 -67.21
N GLY A 1003 -8.17 -52.58 -66.53
CA GLY A 1003 -9.61 -52.42 -66.27
C GLY A 1003 -10.22 -53.37 -65.22
N THR A 1004 -9.47 -53.82 -64.22
CA THR A 1004 -10.00 -54.76 -63.20
C THR A 1004 -11.17 -54.16 -62.40
N SER A 1005 -12.14 -54.98 -61.99
CA SER A 1005 -13.31 -54.53 -61.21
C SER A 1005 -12.95 -53.86 -59.89
N GLU A 1006 -11.81 -54.25 -59.30
CA GLU A 1006 -11.27 -53.65 -58.08
C GLU A 1006 -10.75 -52.21 -58.34
N LEU A 1007 -10.02 -51.99 -59.43
CA LEU A 1007 -9.54 -50.66 -59.82
C LEU A 1007 -10.70 -49.72 -60.20
N VAL A 1008 -11.72 -50.22 -60.90
CA VAL A 1008 -12.92 -49.43 -61.21
C VAL A 1008 -13.65 -49.00 -59.92
N SER A 1009 -13.77 -49.90 -58.95
CA SER A 1009 -14.37 -49.59 -57.65
C SER A 1009 -13.53 -48.59 -56.85
N ALA A 1010 -12.21 -48.73 -56.89
CA ALA A 1010 -11.29 -47.81 -56.23
C ALA A 1010 -11.34 -46.41 -56.84
N PHE A 1011 -11.44 -46.29 -58.17
CA PHE A 1011 -11.57 -45.01 -58.85
C PHE A 1011 -12.86 -44.28 -58.41
N ALA A 1012 -13.98 -45.00 -58.32
CA ALA A 1012 -15.23 -44.44 -57.84
C ALA A 1012 -15.15 -43.98 -56.37
N ALA A 1013 -14.54 -44.79 -55.50
CA ALA A 1013 -14.43 -44.50 -54.07
C ALA A 1013 -13.51 -43.31 -53.75
N THR A 1014 -12.49 -43.06 -54.59
CA THR A 1014 -11.57 -41.93 -54.43
C THR A 1014 -11.93 -40.72 -55.28
N HIS A 1015 -13.05 -40.78 -56.01
CA HIS A 1015 -13.47 -39.79 -57.00
C HIS A 1015 -12.43 -39.53 -58.12
N ALA A 1016 -11.55 -40.51 -58.37
CA ALA A 1016 -10.64 -40.50 -59.51
C ALA A 1016 -11.41 -40.75 -60.82
N PHE A 1017 -11.10 -39.95 -61.86
CA PHE A 1017 -11.73 -40.13 -63.17
C PHE A 1017 -11.36 -41.49 -63.79
N SER A 1018 -12.28 -42.10 -64.54
CA SER A 1018 -12.06 -43.42 -65.13
C SER A 1018 -11.24 -43.36 -66.42
N TRP A 1019 -10.57 -44.47 -66.74
CA TRP A 1019 -9.86 -44.68 -68.02
C TRP A 1019 -10.64 -45.62 -68.94
N THR A 1020 -10.31 -45.61 -70.23
CA THR A 1020 -10.81 -46.63 -71.17
C THR A 1020 -10.07 -47.95 -70.96
N SER A 1021 -10.73 -49.09 -71.20
CA SER A 1021 -10.11 -50.42 -71.00
C SER A 1021 -8.88 -50.68 -71.88
N THR A 1022 -8.71 -49.90 -72.95
CA THR A 1022 -7.56 -49.96 -73.87
C THR A 1022 -6.44 -48.99 -73.50
N SER A 1023 -6.59 -48.21 -72.43
CA SER A 1023 -5.56 -47.24 -72.05
C SER A 1023 -4.30 -47.93 -71.52
N LYS A 1024 -3.15 -47.32 -71.82
CA LYS A 1024 -1.84 -47.74 -71.31
C LYS A 1024 -1.43 -47.06 -70.00
N ASP A 1025 -2.33 -46.28 -69.39
CA ASP A 1025 -2.09 -45.79 -68.04
C ASP A 1025 -1.88 -46.95 -67.06
N ALA A 1026 -1.12 -46.76 -65.98
CA ALA A 1026 -0.86 -47.79 -64.98
C ALA A 1026 -1.48 -47.41 -63.62
N ALA A 1027 -2.06 -48.38 -62.92
CA ALA A 1027 -2.56 -48.18 -61.55
C ALA A 1027 -2.30 -49.40 -60.66
N LEU A 1028 -2.19 -49.16 -59.35
CA LEU A 1028 -1.97 -50.15 -58.31
C LEU A 1028 -2.84 -49.85 -57.09
N ILE A 1029 -3.38 -50.88 -56.45
CA ILE A 1029 -3.97 -50.81 -55.11
C ILE A 1029 -3.05 -51.59 -54.17
N LEU A 1030 -2.64 -50.97 -53.06
CA LEU A 1030 -1.73 -51.56 -52.09
C LEU A 1030 -2.22 -51.33 -50.67
N THR A 1031 -2.01 -52.31 -49.81
CA THR A 1031 -2.10 -52.14 -48.35
C THR A 1031 -0.68 -52.03 -47.81
N LEU A 1032 -0.36 -50.89 -47.20
CA LEU A 1032 0.99 -50.50 -46.82
C LEU A 1032 1.07 -50.24 -45.33
N GLU A 1033 2.12 -50.75 -44.69
CA GLU A 1033 2.42 -50.46 -43.28
C GLU A 1033 2.77 -48.98 -43.08
N PRO A 1034 2.70 -48.46 -41.84
CA PRO A 1034 3.25 -47.15 -41.53
C PRO A 1034 4.72 -47.03 -41.94
N GLY A 1035 5.04 -46.06 -42.79
CA GLY A 1035 6.36 -45.95 -43.42
C GLY A 1035 6.36 -45.03 -44.64
N ALA A 1036 7.57 -44.75 -45.15
CA ALA A 1036 7.78 -43.94 -46.35
C ALA A 1036 7.87 -44.82 -47.62
N TYR A 1037 7.24 -44.35 -48.70
CA TYR A 1037 7.16 -45.05 -49.98
C TYR A 1037 7.38 -44.09 -51.15
N THR A 1038 7.83 -44.61 -52.29
CA THR A 1038 7.91 -43.85 -53.54
C THR A 1038 7.26 -44.58 -54.70
N ALA A 1039 6.43 -43.87 -55.47
CA ALA A 1039 5.84 -44.30 -56.72
C ALA A 1039 6.61 -43.68 -57.88
N GLN A 1040 7.43 -44.48 -58.57
CA GLN A 1040 8.23 -44.02 -59.71
C GLN A 1040 7.48 -44.27 -61.01
N VAL A 1041 7.32 -43.22 -61.81
CA VAL A 1041 6.69 -43.24 -63.14
C VAL A 1041 7.75 -43.02 -64.21
N LYS A 1042 7.86 -43.97 -65.16
CA LYS A 1042 8.83 -43.95 -66.26
C LYS A 1042 8.15 -44.21 -67.59
N GLY A 1043 8.73 -43.76 -68.69
CA GLY A 1043 8.31 -44.20 -70.02
C GLY A 1043 8.85 -45.58 -70.36
N LYS A 1044 7.99 -46.47 -70.86
CA LYS A 1044 8.43 -47.75 -71.42
C LYS A 1044 9.45 -47.52 -72.54
N GLY A 1045 10.55 -48.28 -72.52
CA GLY A 1045 11.64 -48.12 -73.49
C GLY A 1045 12.39 -46.78 -73.42
N SER A 1046 12.39 -46.11 -72.26
CA SER A 1046 13.02 -44.79 -72.05
C SER A 1046 12.33 -43.62 -72.77
N ALA A 1047 11.04 -43.76 -73.11
CA ALA A 1047 10.23 -42.67 -73.64
C ALA A 1047 10.13 -41.50 -72.64
N SER A 1048 9.93 -40.29 -73.15
CA SER A 1048 9.75 -39.06 -72.37
C SER A 1048 8.44 -38.39 -72.77
N GLY A 1049 7.81 -37.67 -71.85
CA GLY A 1049 6.51 -37.02 -72.07
C GLY A 1049 5.85 -36.61 -70.75
N VAL A 1050 4.70 -35.93 -70.82
CA VAL A 1050 3.96 -35.46 -69.64
C VAL A 1050 3.18 -36.61 -69.02
N ALA A 1051 3.36 -36.82 -67.71
CA ALA A 1051 2.56 -37.77 -66.93
C ALA A 1051 2.03 -37.13 -65.65
N LEU A 1052 1.00 -37.75 -65.08
CA LEU A 1052 0.39 -37.39 -63.80
C LEU A 1052 0.45 -38.58 -62.85
N VAL A 1053 1.26 -38.47 -61.79
CA VAL A 1053 1.29 -39.45 -60.69
C VAL A 1053 0.28 -39.02 -59.63
N GLU A 1054 -0.50 -39.96 -59.10
CA GLU A 1054 -1.50 -39.68 -58.07
C GLU A 1054 -1.46 -40.74 -56.98
N VAL A 1055 -1.63 -40.32 -55.73
CA VAL A 1055 -1.76 -41.20 -54.55
C VAL A 1055 -2.99 -40.78 -53.77
N TYR A 1056 -3.93 -41.71 -53.58
CA TYR A 1056 -5.16 -41.50 -52.83
C TYR A 1056 -5.22 -42.44 -51.62
N GLU A 1057 -5.75 -41.94 -50.50
CA GLU A 1057 -6.28 -42.84 -49.47
C GLU A 1057 -7.45 -43.64 -50.06
N TYR A 1058 -7.38 -44.96 -49.99
CA TYR A 1058 -8.48 -45.83 -50.40
C TYR A 1058 -9.22 -46.33 -49.14
N PRO A 1059 -10.52 -46.04 -48.97
CA PRO A 1059 -11.29 -46.40 -47.77
C PRO A 1059 -11.34 -47.91 -47.45
#